data_AF-A0A534W748-F1
#
_entry.id   AF-A0A534W748-F1
#
_cell.length_a   1.000
_cell.length_b   1.000
_cell.length_c   1.000
_cell.angle_alpha   90.00
_cell.angle_beta   90.00
_cell.angle_gamma   90.00
#
_symmetry.space_group_name_H-M   'P 1'
#
loop_
_entity.id
_entity.type
_entity.pdbx_description
1 polymer ?
#
loop_
_entity_poly.entity_id
_entity_poly.type
_entity_poly.pdbx_seq_one_letter_code
_entity_poly.pdbx_strand_id
1 'polypeptide(L)'
;MQRSTIYLERVVECRSSAGALWPILADTERFNRAVGLSRIAVQSLEDAGAARFLIATTLGGFRVEYEERPAEFVENERFKFLRVLRRGPVHSIETSFELRTRGSGTGVVLSLRIAPRWPLFGTIARLNGWRTLRTFAREVARIDSEVTSGGPVEIAAQATPADVSAFGRAAEALRNSVAQDRRALAEKLIEHVRSGPDVAVARIRPFELADAWAAPRREVLAVCLKAVVAGMLELSWDLVCPSCRTAAERTPSLAKLGERGHCQLCDVTFGLELDKAVEATFRPPAPVRDIDSGPYCIGGPARTPHVVTQALLPPGSEVVLPVPRRSGRLRLFVRGGATASVEVRGDGPTVAVADAGEHVTPASLLVSPGGVVQVRSALASESHVKLERSEWVDRAATAAMVSALPEFRRLFSGEVLAPGLALKVGRMTLLFSDLSASTALYGRAGDAPAFRLVRDSFDVLRATIEQNGGAVVKTIGDAIMAAFTSDEDAVRAAVAMQRAFPEFIRQYHYAEDVDLKLGVYAGPCFAVTANGVLDYFGQTVNVAARLQSEAQAGDLVLSEELAEVAAAGGSLAGTRVTERYGATLRSCPGRLEPHPLRGATRSGGNPDGAARCRGAPLLPFRAQLGGSPQTYDIAALHSHLAACLNRFTMQPPPIYFTLRSKWLALTPRARAMAVCAAVAVAGLCLFAAFRGDPVERAVARGDLHAAKTELKQRQVADAGARSYDAGRIAEAQGAFRLATVSYLTAMRQGDDRGLERLIDMTRAPNCPARSAAASALGGVRDVRGVRALQDLKRARFADEHGKKKRRSSSCNSALAARKALKRARKAKA
;
A
#
# COMPACT_ATOMS: atom_id res chain seq x y z
N MET A 1 -39.00 -22.68 -30.92
CA MET A 1 -38.23 -23.86 -30.43
C MET A 1 -37.74 -23.58 -29.02
N GLN A 2 -38.34 -24.23 -28.01
CA GLN A 2 -37.80 -24.24 -26.65
C GLN A 2 -36.39 -24.85 -26.69
N ARG A 3 -35.38 -24.05 -26.33
CA ARG A 3 -33.99 -24.50 -26.27
C ARG A 3 -33.88 -25.50 -25.12
N SER A 4 -33.52 -26.76 -25.40
CA SER A 4 -33.38 -27.80 -24.38
C SER A 4 -32.24 -27.45 -23.42
N THR A 5 -32.57 -26.90 -22.26
CA THR A 5 -31.61 -26.65 -21.18
C THR A 5 -31.26 -27.98 -20.54
N ILE A 6 -29.97 -28.23 -20.36
CA ILE A 6 -29.47 -29.43 -19.71
C ILE A 6 -29.42 -29.16 -18.20
N TYR A 7 -30.09 -29.99 -17.42
CA TYR A 7 -30.01 -30.00 -15.96
C TYR A 7 -29.25 -31.24 -15.52
N LEU A 8 -28.17 -31.06 -14.76
CA LEU A 8 -27.39 -32.14 -14.16
C LEU A 8 -27.27 -31.89 -12.66
N GLU A 9 -27.41 -32.95 -11.86
CA GLU A 9 -27.34 -32.87 -10.41
C GLU A 9 -26.58 -34.07 -9.85
N ARG A 10 -25.86 -33.84 -8.75
CA ARG A 10 -25.21 -34.89 -7.96
C ARG A 10 -25.24 -34.51 -6.49
N VAL A 11 -25.60 -35.45 -5.64
CA VAL A 11 -25.57 -35.29 -4.19
C VAL A 11 -24.35 -35.99 -3.61
N VAL A 12 -23.71 -35.34 -2.63
CA VAL A 12 -22.65 -35.92 -1.80
C VAL A 12 -23.13 -35.87 -0.35
N GLU A 13 -23.22 -37.03 0.29
CA GLU A 13 -23.54 -37.10 1.72
C GLU A 13 -22.25 -36.91 2.53
N CYS A 14 -22.22 -35.87 3.36
CA CYS A 14 -21.09 -35.50 4.19
C CYS A 14 -21.43 -35.75 5.67
N ARG A 15 -20.42 -36.19 6.43
CA ARG A 15 -20.54 -36.39 7.89
C ARG A 15 -20.46 -35.08 8.66
N SER A 16 -19.78 -34.08 8.07
CA SER A 16 -19.57 -32.78 8.67
C SER A 16 -20.82 -31.90 8.62
N SER A 17 -20.93 -30.98 9.57
CA SER A 17 -22.01 -30.00 9.60
C SER A 17 -21.84 -28.93 8.52
N ALA A 18 -22.94 -28.28 8.12
CA ALA A 18 -22.91 -27.25 7.09
C ALA A 18 -21.99 -26.08 7.47
N GLY A 19 -21.96 -25.71 8.76
CA GLY A 19 -21.08 -24.66 9.28
C GLY A 19 -19.59 -25.02 9.25
N ALA A 20 -19.24 -26.31 9.31
CA ALA A 20 -17.85 -26.75 9.17
C ALA A 20 -17.41 -26.80 7.70
N LEU A 21 -18.31 -27.16 6.78
CA LEU A 21 -18.03 -27.24 5.35
C LEU A 21 -18.05 -25.88 4.65
N TRP A 22 -18.95 -24.98 5.08
CA TRP A 22 -19.19 -23.70 4.42
C TRP A 22 -17.93 -22.84 4.24
N PRO A 23 -17.09 -22.58 5.26
CA PRO A 23 -15.91 -21.72 5.11
C PRO A 23 -14.94 -22.22 4.03
N ILE A 24 -14.93 -23.52 3.77
CA ILE A 24 -14.02 -24.19 2.84
C ILE A 24 -14.65 -24.23 1.45
N LEU A 25 -15.91 -24.67 1.33
CA LEU A 25 -16.62 -24.75 0.05
C LEU A 25 -16.93 -23.36 -0.55
N ALA A 26 -17.22 -22.38 0.30
CA ALA A 26 -17.47 -21.00 -0.12
C ALA A 26 -16.20 -20.27 -0.57
N ASP A 27 -14.99 -20.80 -0.26
CA ASP A 27 -13.72 -20.35 -0.85
C ASP A 27 -13.58 -20.89 -2.27
N THR A 28 -14.43 -20.34 -3.14
CA THR A 28 -14.50 -20.73 -4.55
C THR A 28 -13.21 -20.42 -5.33
N GLU A 29 -12.35 -19.52 -4.85
CA GLU A 29 -11.02 -19.29 -5.44
C GLU A 29 -10.16 -20.54 -5.26
N ARG A 30 -10.03 -21.02 -4.01
CA ARG A 30 -9.28 -22.24 -3.70
C ARG A 30 -9.93 -23.48 -4.29
N PHE A 31 -11.25 -23.61 -4.18
CA PHE A 31 -11.99 -24.75 -4.73
C PHE A 31 -11.79 -24.87 -6.24
N ASN A 32 -11.91 -23.76 -6.98
CA ASN A 32 -11.72 -23.75 -8.43
C ASN A 32 -10.28 -24.15 -8.83
N ARG A 33 -9.28 -23.75 -8.04
CA ARG A 33 -7.88 -24.17 -8.24
C ARG A 33 -7.71 -25.67 -8.03
N ALA A 34 -8.21 -26.22 -6.93
CA ALA A 34 -8.08 -27.64 -6.59
C ALA A 34 -8.75 -28.56 -7.63
N VAL A 35 -9.91 -28.16 -8.17
CA VAL A 35 -10.61 -28.94 -9.20
C VAL A 35 -10.06 -28.71 -10.62
N GLY A 36 -8.97 -27.93 -10.76
CA GLY A 36 -8.23 -27.74 -12.02
C GLY A 36 -8.91 -26.82 -13.03
N LEU A 37 -9.76 -25.88 -12.59
CA LEU A 37 -10.29 -24.85 -13.48
C LEU A 37 -9.18 -23.89 -13.93
N SER A 38 -9.41 -23.19 -15.05
CA SER A 38 -8.45 -22.23 -15.57
C SER A 38 -8.59 -20.86 -14.88
N ARG A 39 -7.46 -20.16 -14.74
CA ARG A 39 -7.41 -18.74 -14.38
C ARG A 39 -8.37 -17.93 -15.26
N ILE A 40 -8.94 -16.88 -14.68
CA ILE A 40 -9.80 -15.95 -15.40
C ILE A 40 -9.06 -14.64 -15.70
N ALA A 41 -9.31 -14.09 -16.89
CA ALA A 41 -8.96 -12.73 -17.23
C ALA A 41 -10.21 -11.87 -17.10
N VAL A 42 -10.10 -10.75 -16.38
CA VAL A 42 -11.22 -9.93 -15.95
C VAL A 42 -11.10 -8.54 -16.57
N GLN A 43 -12.17 -8.07 -17.19
CA GLN A 43 -12.29 -6.71 -17.74
C GLN A 43 -13.57 -6.05 -17.22
N SER A 44 -13.50 -4.79 -16.81
CA SER A 44 -14.67 -4.07 -16.26
C SER A 44 -15.75 -3.77 -17.31
N LEU A 45 -16.99 -4.02 -16.86
CA LEU A 45 -18.31 -3.51 -17.29
C LEU A 45 -18.47 -1.98 -17.19
N GLU A 46 -18.95 -1.25 -18.18
CA GLU A 46 -19.50 0.11 -17.94
C GLU A 46 -21.05 0.16 -18.02
N ASP A 47 -21.69 -0.90 -18.52
CA ASP A 47 -23.14 -0.94 -18.77
C ASP A 47 -23.99 -0.95 -17.49
N ALA A 48 -25.25 -0.54 -17.56
CA ALA A 48 -26.18 -0.51 -16.41
C ALA A 48 -26.63 -1.91 -15.89
N GLY A 49 -26.13 -3.00 -16.47
CA GLY A 49 -26.50 -4.37 -16.09
C GLY A 49 -25.97 -4.81 -14.73
N ALA A 50 -26.53 -5.90 -14.17
CA ALA A 50 -26.04 -6.49 -12.92
C ALA A 50 -24.60 -7.02 -13.03
N ALA A 51 -24.23 -7.58 -14.18
CA ALA A 51 -22.87 -8.05 -14.44
C ALA A 51 -21.89 -6.87 -14.52
N ARG A 52 -20.76 -6.99 -13.82
CA ARG A 52 -19.75 -5.92 -13.70
C ARG A 52 -18.45 -6.21 -14.40
N PHE A 53 -18.26 -7.43 -14.88
CA PHE A 53 -17.06 -7.84 -15.56
C PHE A 53 -17.37 -8.75 -16.74
N LEU A 54 -16.62 -8.56 -17.82
CA LEU A 54 -16.43 -9.54 -18.86
C LEU A 54 -15.23 -10.42 -18.48
N ILE A 55 -15.47 -11.72 -18.45
CA ILE A 55 -14.50 -12.72 -18.05
C ILE A 55 -14.12 -13.57 -19.25
N ALA A 56 -12.83 -13.68 -19.52
CA ALA A 56 -12.28 -14.57 -20.54
C ALA A 56 -11.53 -15.73 -19.88
N THR A 57 -11.82 -16.96 -20.28
CA THR A 57 -11.12 -18.16 -19.78
C THR A 57 -11.28 -19.35 -20.74
N THR A 58 -10.82 -20.53 -20.33
CA THR A 58 -11.00 -21.79 -21.05
C THR A 58 -11.93 -22.71 -20.26
N LEU A 59 -13.04 -23.14 -20.87
CA LEU A 59 -13.98 -24.11 -20.28
C LEU A 59 -14.12 -25.32 -21.22
N GLY A 60 -13.84 -26.52 -20.71
CA GLY A 60 -13.93 -27.76 -21.50
C GLY A 60 -13.08 -27.75 -22.77
N GLY A 61 -11.93 -27.06 -22.74
CA GLY A 61 -11.04 -26.89 -23.89
C GLY A 61 -11.41 -25.74 -24.84
N PHE A 62 -12.56 -25.09 -24.67
CA PHE A 62 -12.98 -23.97 -25.50
C PHE A 62 -12.65 -22.63 -24.83
N ARG A 63 -12.11 -21.68 -25.61
CA ARG A 63 -12.02 -20.29 -25.17
C ARG A 63 -13.43 -19.68 -25.12
N VAL A 64 -13.77 -19.12 -23.97
CA VAL A 64 -15.07 -18.51 -23.72
C VAL A 64 -14.89 -17.10 -23.17
N GLU A 65 -15.88 -16.27 -23.45
CA GLU A 65 -16.03 -14.93 -22.86
C GLU A 65 -17.45 -14.83 -22.30
N TYR A 66 -17.59 -14.47 -21.03
CA TYR A 66 -18.87 -14.42 -20.35
C TYR A 66 -18.98 -13.28 -19.36
N GLU A 67 -20.22 -12.86 -19.13
CA GLU A 67 -20.62 -12.00 -18.04
C GLU A 67 -21.05 -12.87 -16.87
N GLU A 68 -20.44 -12.66 -15.71
CA GLU A 68 -20.89 -13.31 -14.48
C GLU A 68 -21.80 -12.34 -13.73
N ARG A 69 -23.03 -12.80 -13.45
CA ARG A 69 -23.95 -12.08 -12.57
C ARG A 69 -23.43 -12.16 -11.13
N PRO A 70 -23.67 -11.15 -10.28
CA PRO A 70 -23.38 -11.22 -8.86
C PRO A 70 -23.81 -12.56 -8.26
N ALA A 71 -22.92 -13.20 -7.49
CA ALA A 71 -23.21 -14.47 -6.87
C ALA A 71 -24.41 -14.34 -5.93
N GLU A 72 -25.35 -15.27 -6.00
CA GLU A 72 -26.47 -15.32 -5.06
C GLU A 72 -26.17 -16.38 -4.00
N PHE A 73 -26.26 -16.02 -2.73
CA PHE A 73 -25.96 -16.94 -1.65
C PHE A 73 -26.69 -16.63 -0.35
N VAL A 74 -26.82 -17.66 0.48
CA VAL A 74 -27.27 -17.62 1.87
C VAL A 74 -26.25 -18.42 2.67
N GLU A 75 -25.62 -17.76 3.64
CA GLU A 75 -24.57 -18.35 4.46
C GLU A 75 -24.98 -19.69 5.07
N ASN A 76 -24.09 -20.68 5.01
CA ASN A 76 -24.29 -22.08 5.44
C ASN A 76 -25.39 -22.87 4.70
N GLU A 77 -26.07 -22.28 3.72
CA GLU A 77 -27.19 -22.94 3.05
C GLU A 77 -26.92 -23.13 1.55
N ARG A 78 -26.57 -22.08 0.81
CA ARG A 78 -26.41 -22.20 -0.65
C ARG A 78 -25.59 -21.08 -1.25
N PHE A 79 -24.98 -21.35 -2.39
CA PHE A 79 -24.46 -20.32 -3.30
C PHE A 79 -24.57 -20.77 -4.75
N LYS A 80 -24.79 -19.81 -5.66
CA LYS A 80 -24.85 -20.07 -7.11
C LYS A 80 -24.20 -18.95 -7.92
N PHE A 81 -23.68 -19.34 -9.08
CA PHE A 81 -23.07 -18.44 -10.06
C PHE A 81 -23.76 -18.63 -11.40
N LEU A 82 -24.29 -17.54 -11.97
CA LEU A 82 -24.87 -17.51 -13.31
C LEU A 82 -23.92 -16.80 -14.27
N ARG A 83 -23.43 -17.56 -15.26
CA ARG A 83 -22.54 -17.09 -16.32
C ARG A 83 -23.31 -17.02 -17.63
N VAL A 84 -23.40 -15.83 -18.22
CA VAL A 84 -24.04 -15.60 -19.52
C VAL A 84 -22.93 -15.36 -20.54
N LEU A 85 -22.73 -16.31 -21.45
CA LEU A 85 -21.61 -16.27 -22.38
C LEU A 85 -21.88 -15.28 -23.51
N ARG A 86 -20.96 -14.36 -23.76
CA ARG A 86 -20.90 -13.55 -25.00
C ARG A 86 -20.33 -14.38 -26.15
N ARG A 87 -19.34 -15.24 -25.86
CA ARG A 87 -18.66 -16.11 -26.84
C ARG A 87 -18.44 -17.51 -26.28
N GLY A 88 -18.66 -18.54 -27.11
CA GLY A 88 -18.48 -19.96 -26.73
C GLY A 88 -19.59 -20.88 -27.23
N PRO A 89 -19.53 -22.19 -26.96
CA PRO A 89 -20.50 -23.18 -27.47
C PRO A 89 -21.84 -23.20 -26.71
N VAL A 90 -21.92 -22.53 -25.56
CA VAL A 90 -23.13 -22.47 -24.71
C VAL A 90 -23.56 -21.01 -24.50
N HIS A 91 -24.84 -20.80 -24.24
CA HIS A 91 -25.45 -19.48 -23.98
C HIS A 91 -25.32 -19.10 -22.51
N SER A 92 -25.56 -20.03 -21.60
CA SER A 92 -25.40 -19.82 -20.16
C SER A 92 -24.98 -21.10 -19.45
N ILE A 93 -24.30 -20.90 -18.32
CA ILE A 93 -23.94 -21.95 -17.37
C ILE A 93 -24.30 -21.42 -15.98
N GLU A 94 -25.14 -22.14 -15.25
CA GLU A 94 -25.36 -21.94 -13.83
C GLU A 94 -24.71 -23.08 -13.05
N THR A 95 -23.99 -22.74 -11.99
CA THR A 95 -23.42 -23.69 -11.04
C THR A 95 -23.96 -23.38 -9.66
N SER A 96 -24.49 -24.37 -8.96
CA SER A 96 -24.99 -24.18 -7.59
C SER A 96 -24.48 -25.26 -6.63
N PHE A 97 -24.31 -24.85 -5.38
CA PHE A 97 -24.03 -25.68 -4.23
C PHE A 97 -25.12 -25.41 -3.20
N GLU A 98 -25.79 -26.44 -2.73
CA GLU A 98 -26.80 -26.36 -1.69
C GLU A 98 -26.45 -27.34 -0.57
N LEU A 99 -26.33 -26.85 0.65
CA LEU A 99 -25.98 -27.57 1.86
C LEU A 99 -27.27 -27.81 2.63
N ARG A 100 -27.80 -29.04 2.58
CA ARG A 100 -29.01 -29.43 3.30
C ARG A 100 -28.63 -30.19 4.56
N THR A 101 -28.90 -29.61 5.72
CA THR A 101 -28.67 -30.29 7.00
C THR A 101 -29.49 -31.57 7.09
N ARG A 102 -28.85 -32.68 7.49
CA ARG A 102 -29.48 -34.00 7.67
C ARG A 102 -28.97 -34.65 8.95
N GLY A 103 -29.74 -34.54 10.03
CA GLY A 103 -29.30 -34.99 11.35
C GLY A 103 -28.05 -34.22 11.78
N SER A 104 -26.95 -34.94 12.08
CA SER A 104 -25.65 -34.36 12.40
C SER A 104 -24.77 -34.04 11.17
N GLY A 105 -25.12 -34.56 9.99
CA GLY A 105 -24.36 -34.37 8.74
C GLY A 105 -25.03 -33.40 7.76
N THR A 106 -24.50 -33.38 6.53
CA THR A 106 -24.94 -32.45 5.48
C THR A 106 -25.00 -33.14 4.12
N GLY A 107 -26.14 -33.06 3.43
CA GLY A 107 -26.24 -33.42 2.02
C GLY A 107 -25.85 -32.23 1.14
N VAL A 108 -24.72 -32.30 0.44
CA VAL A 108 -24.26 -31.28 -0.49
C VAL A 108 -24.79 -31.59 -1.89
N VAL A 109 -25.74 -30.79 -2.37
CA VAL A 109 -26.31 -30.90 -3.71
C VAL A 109 -25.54 -29.99 -4.67
N LEU A 110 -24.89 -30.62 -5.64
CA LEU A 110 -24.14 -29.96 -6.71
C LEU A 110 -24.98 -29.97 -7.99
N SER A 111 -25.30 -28.79 -8.53
CA SER A 111 -26.07 -28.69 -9.77
C SER A 111 -25.37 -27.88 -10.86
N LEU A 112 -25.60 -28.28 -12.11
CA LEU A 112 -25.18 -27.59 -13.32
C LEU A 112 -26.36 -27.43 -14.27
N ARG A 113 -26.69 -26.17 -14.62
CA ARG A 113 -27.65 -25.86 -15.69
C ARG A 113 -26.89 -25.30 -16.89
N ILE A 114 -27.00 -25.96 -18.03
CA ILE A 114 -26.25 -25.58 -19.24
C ILE A 114 -27.24 -25.38 -20.39
N ALA A 115 -27.27 -24.18 -20.96
CA ALA A 115 -28.06 -23.89 -22.15
C ALA A 115 -27.15 -23.90 -23.40
N PRO A 116 -27.13 -24.95 -24.24
CA PRO A 116 -26.29 -24.98 -25.43
C PRO A 116 -26.74 -23.96 -26.48
N ARG A 117 -25.80 -23.35 -27.23
CA ARG A 117 -26.13 -22.47 -28.36
C ARG A 117 -26.66 -23.25 -29.56
N TRP A 118 -26.13 -24.45 -29.76
CA TRP A 118 -26.47 -25.32 -30.89
C TRP A 118 -26.84 -26.72 -30.39
N PRO A 119 -27.88 -27.36 -30.95
CA PRO A 119 -28.35 -28.67 -30.48
C PRO A 119 -27.27 -29.76 -30.50
N LEU A 120 -26.39 -29.75 -31.50
CA LEU A 120 -25.28 -30.71 -31.66
C LEU A 120 -24.29 -30.69 -30.47
N PHE A 121 -24.16 -29.56 -29.78
CA PHE A 121 -23.30 -29.44 -28.61
C PHE A 121 -23.96 -29.93 -27.31
N GLY A 122 -25.25 -30.30 -27.34
CA GLY A 122 -25.97 -30.76 -26.16
C GLY A 122 -25.38 -32.03 -25.54
N THR A 123 -25.01 -33.02 -26.36
CA THR A 123 -24.38 -34.27 -25.89
C THR A 123 -23.00 -34.03 -25.30
N ILE A 124 -22.18 -33.21 -25.98
CA ILE A 124 -20.84 -32.82 -25.51
C ILE A 124 -20.94 -32.04 -24.17
N ALA A 125 -21.90 -31.13 -24.06
CA ALA A 125 -22.15 -30.37 -22.84
C ALA A 125 -22.61 -31.28 -21.68
N ARG A 126 -23.48 -32.28 -21.94
CA ARG A 126 -23.87 -33.28 -20.94
C ARG A 126 -22.68 -34.09 -20.44
N LEU A 127 -21.86 -34.62 -21.35
CA LEU A 127 -20.69 -35.42 -21.00
C LEU A 127 -19.69 -34.61 -20.14
N ASN A 128 -19.34 -33.41 -20.59
CA ASN A 128 -18.43 -32.53 -19.85
C ASN A 128 -19.03 -32.08 -18.51
N GLY A 129 -20.32 -31.74 -18.46
CA GLY A 129 -21.00 -31.38 -17.22
C GLY A 129 -20.97 -32.50 -16.18
N TRP A 130 -21.23 -33.76 -16.59
CA TRP A 130 -21.09 -34.92 -15.70
C TRP A 130 -19.65 -35.12 -15.21
N ARG A 131 -18.66 -34.92 -16.08
CA ARG A 131 -17.24 -34.97 -15.70
C ARG A 131 -16.92 -33.91 -14.65
N THR A 132 -17.38 -32.67 -14.83
CA THR A 132 -17.23 -31.58 -13.87
C THR A 132 -17.88 -31.90 -12.53
N LEU A 133 -19.15 -32.35 -12.51
CA LEU A 133 -19.83 -32.73 -11.26
C LEU A 133 -19.13 -33.87 -10.53
N ARG A 134 -18.57 -34.86 -11.25
CA ARG A 134 -17.78 -35.93 -10.64
C ARG A 134 -16.48 -35.41 -10.01
N THR A 135 -15.83 -34.43 -10.62
CA THR A 135 -14.65 -33.78 -10.01
C THR A 135 -15.03 -32.98 -8.78
N PHE A 136 -16.09 -32.18 -8.84
CA PHE A 136 -16.57 -31.41 -7.69
C PHE A 136 -16.98 -32.33 -6.54
N ALA A 137 -17.72 -33.40 -6.83
CA ALA A 137 -18.14 -34.36 -5.81
C ALA A 137 -16.97 -35.07 -5.13
N ARG A 138 -15.91 -35.42 -5.88
CA ARG A 138 -14.69 -35.99 -5.31
C ARG A 138 -14.00 -35.01 -4.36
N GLU A 139 -13.93 -33.74 -4.76
CA GLU A 139 -13.31 -32.70 -3.92
C GLU A 139 -14.12 -32.42 -2.65
N VAL A 140 -15.46 -32.37 -2.75
CA VAL A 140 -16.34 -32.25 -1.58
C VAL A 140 -16.16 -33.43 -0.61
N ALA A 141 -16.09 -34.66 -1.14
CA ALA A 141 -15.86 -35.84 -0.31
C ALA A 141 -14.46 -35.84 0.37
N ARG A 142 -13.44 -35.34 -0.33
CA ARG A 142 -12.09 -35.14 0.25
C ARG A 142 -12.14 -34.14 1.41
N ILE A 143 -12.77 -32.98 1.19
CA ILE A 143 -12.95 -31.92 2.20
C ILE A 143 -13.68 -32.48 3.42
N ASP A 144 -14.78 -33.22 3.24
CA ASP A 144 -15.52 -33.81 4.36
C ASP A 144 -14.66 -34.77 5.19
N SER A 145 -13.84 -35.60 4.52
CA SER A 145 -12.91 -36.51 5.20
C SER A 145 -11.88 -35.75 6.04
N GLU A 146 -11.33 -34.65 5.52
CA GLU A 146 -10.32 -33.85 6.22
C GLU A 146 -10.90 -33.11 7.43
N VAL A 147 -12.08 -32.48 7.25
CA VAL A 147 -12.82 -31.84 8.34
C VAL A 147 -13.11 -32.86 9.46
N THR A 148 -13.56 -34.06 9.09
CA THR A 148 -13.88 -35.12 10.05
C THR A 148 -12.65 -35.62 10.81
N SER A 149 -11.47 -35.64 10.17
CA SER A 149 -10.22 -36.04 10.83
C SER A 149 -9.64 -35.00 11.80
N GLY A 150 -10.24 -33.81 11.91
CA GLY A 150 -9.77 -32.74 12.79
C GLY A 150 -8.44 -32.10 12.36
N GLY A 151 -7.97 -32.40 11.14
CA GLY A 151 -6.76 -31.80 10.57
C GLY A 151 -7.05 -30.42 9.96
N PRO A 152 -6.01 -29.59 9.73
CA PRO A 152 -6.16 -28.36 8.94
C PRO A 152 -6.60 -28.74 7.51
N VAL A 153 -7.76 -28.23 7.09
CA VAL A 153 -8.28 -28.49 5.75
C VAL A 153 -7.56 -27.61 4.76
N GLU A 154 -6.50 -28.13 4.16
CA GLU A 154 -5.83 -27.49 3.05
C GLU A 154 -6.52 -27.91 1.74
N ILE A 155 -7.26 -26.97 1.14
CA ILE A 155 -7.67 -27.11 -0.25
C ILE A 155 -6.38 -27.17 -1.07
N ALA A 156 -6.12 -28.29 -1.74
CA ALA A 156 -4.90 -28.57 -2.50
C ALA A 156 -4.66 -27.46 -3.54
N ALA A 157 -3.94 -26.43 -3.13
CA ALA A 157 -3.62 -25.27 -3.93
C ALA A 157 -2.17 -25.40 -4.36
N GLN A 158 -1.91 -25.07 -5.63
CA GLN A 158 -0.56 -25.10 -6.18
C GLN A 158 0.39 -24.28 -5.28
N ALA A 159 1.49 -24.89 -4.87
CA ALA A 159 2.60 -24.23 -4.21
C ALA A 159 3.77 -24.19 -5.20
N THR A 160 3.90 -23.08 -5.91
CA THR A 160 5.01 -22.88 -6.83
C THR A 160 6.31 -22.79 -6.01
N PRO A 161 7.36 -23.59 -6.31
CA PRO A 161 8.56 -23.59 -5.51
C PRO A 161 9.26 -22.22 -5.53
N ALA A 162 9.82 -21.84 -4.38
CA ALA A 162 10.66 -20.65 -4.28
C ALA A 162 12.01 -20.85 -5.00
N ASP A 163 12.59 -19.77 -5.53
CA ASP A 163 13.94 -19.81 -6.09
C ASP A 163 14.95 -20.03 -4.97
N VAL A 164 15.69 -21.13 -5.01
CA VAL A 164 16.58 -21.56 -3.92
C VAL A 164 17.58 -20.47 -3.54
N SER A 165 18.17 -19.80 -4.53
CA SER A 165 19.26 -18.86 -4.32
C SER A 165 18.76 -17.50 -3.84
N ALA A 166 17.77 -16.93 -4.52
CA ALA A 166 17.17 -15.65 -4.16
C ALA A 166 16.43 -15.73 -2.82
N PHE A 167 15.66 -16.80 -2.61
CA PHE A 167 14.99 -17.05 -1.33
C PHE A 167 16.01 -17.22 -0.20
N GLY A 168 17.07 -18.01 -0.40
CA GLY A 168 18.12 -18.21 0.61
C GLY A 168 18.75 -16.91 1.08
N ARG A 169 19.15 -16.03 0.13
CA ARG A 169 19.70 -14.71 0.44
C ARG A 169 18.70 -13.82 1.19
N ALA A 170 17.45 -13.78 0.73
CA ALA A 170 16.41 -12.96 1.36
C ALA A 170 16.06 -13.45 2.77
N ALA A 171 16.05 -14.77 2.99
CA ALA A 171 15.80 -15.38 4.30
C ALA A 171 16.93 -15.07 5.29
N GLU A 172 18.18 -15.17 4.86
CA GLU A 172 19.33 -14.80 5.68
C GLU A 172 19.33 -13.30 6.01
N ALA A 173 19.09 -12.43 5.02
CA ALA A 173 18.96 -11.00 5.23
C ALA A 173 17.84 -10.67 6.24
N LEU A 174 16.69 -11.34 6.16
CA LEU A 174 15.60 -11.17 7.12
C LEU A 174 16.02 -11.56 8.53
N ARG A 175 16.62 -12.75 8.72
CA ARG A 175 17.13 -13.23 10.01
C ARG A 175 18.11 -12.26 10.67
N ASN A 176 18.96 -11.61 9.87
CA ASN A 176 19.96 -10.66 10.35
C ASN A 176 19.37 -9.27 10.65
N SER A 177 18.19 -8.95 10.08
CA SER A 177 17.55 -7.63 10.22
C SER A 177 16.58 -7.51 11.40
N VAL A 178 16.16 -8.65 11.98
CA VAL A 178 15.21 -8.72 13.09
C VAL A 178 15.93 -8.90 14.42
N ALA A 179 15.37 -8.32 15.48
CA ALA A 179 15.82 -8.56 16.84
C ALA A 179 15.53 -10.00 17.29
N GLN A 180 16.20 -10.44 18.35
CA GLN A 180 16.18 -11.84 18.80
C GLN A 180 14.78 -12.31 19.20
N ASP A 181 13.99 -11.45 19.82
CA ASP A 181 12.59 -11.66 20.22
C ASP A 181 11.65 -11.88 19.02
N ARG A 182 11.98 -11.30 17.86
CA ARG A 182 11.20 -11.42 16.61
C ARG A 182 11.67 -12.57 15.71
N ARG A 183 12.76 -13.26 16.04
CA ARG A 183 13.36 -14.30 15.18
C ARG A 183 12.42 -15.48 14.94
N ALA A 184 11.64 -15.88 15.94
CA ALA A 184 10.63 -16.94 15.80
C ALA A 184 9.53 -16.56 14.80
N LEU A 185 9.08 -15.30 14.80
CA LEU A 185 8.09 -14.80 13.83
C LEU A 185 8.69 -14.69 12.42
N ALA A 186 9.96 -14.30 12.32
CA ALA A 186 10.67 -14.29 11.04
C ALA A 186 10.77 -15.69 10.43
N GLU A 187 11.10 -16.73 11.22
CA GLU A 187 11.11 -18.11 10.70
C GLU A 187 9.72 -18.58 10.27
N LYS A 188 8.64 -18.23 11.01
CA LYS A 188 7.26 -18.52 10.57
C LYS A 188 6.94 -17.87 9.23
N LEU A 189 7.35 -16.61 9.02
CA LEU A 189 7.15 -15.91 7.75
C LEU A 189 7.97 -16.52 6.62
N ILE A 190 9.25 -16.87 6.88
CA ILE A 190 10.13 -17.55 5.92
C ILE A 190 9.47 -18.86 5.49
N GLU A 191 8.97 -19.66 6.43
CA GLU A 191 8.29 -20.91 6.12
C GLU A 191 7.01 -20.69 5.30
N HIS A 192 6.18 -19.73 5.72
CA HIS A 192 4.96 -19.37 4.99
C HIS A 192 5.24 -18.99 3.53
N VAL A 193 6.30 -18.20 3.28
CA VAL A 193 6.71 -17.81 1.92
C VAL A 193 7.34 -18.98 1.15
N ARG A 194 8.01 -19.92 1.84
CA ARG A 194 8.67 -21.08 1.21
C ARG A 194 7.67 -22.13 0.71
N SER A 195 6.78 -22.56 1.59
CA SER A 195 5.95 -23.78 1.39
C SER A 195 4.46 -23.48 1.33
N GLY A 196 4.01 -22.32 1.81
CA GLY A 196 2.59 -21.96 1.81
C GLY A 196 2.01 -21.93 0.39
N PRO A 197 0.72 -22.26 0.19
CA PRO A 197 0.12 -22.31 -1.14
C PRO A 197 0.10 -20.92 -1.80
N ASP A 198 0.16 -20.85 -3.14
CA ASP A 198 0.28 -19.58 -3.88
C ASP A 198 -0.83 -18.58 -3.49
N VAL A 199 -2.05 -19.04 -3.27
CA VAL A 199 -3.19 -18.22 -2.82
C VAL A 199 -2.96 -17.56 -1.44
N ALA A 200 -2.22 -18.21 -0.54
CA ALA A 200 -1.94 -17.71 0.81
C ALA A 200 -0.75 -16.74 0.83
N VAL A 201 0.11 -16.77 -0.18
CA VAL A 201 1.27 -15.87 -0.30
C VAL A 201 1.06 -14.75 -1.35
N ALA A 202 0.06 -14.88 -2.23
CA ALA A 202 -0.26 -13.88 -3.26
C ALA A 202 -0.77 -12.55 -2.71
N ARG A 203 -1.37 -12.60 -1.52
CA ARG A 203 -1.82 -11.43 -0.77
C ARG A 203 -1.69 -11.73 0.72
N ILE A 204 -0.50 -11.50 1.25
CA ILE A 204 -0.21 -11.61 2.67
C ILE A 204 -0.81 -10.39 3.38
N ARG A 205 -1.75 -10.65 4.28
CA ARG A 205 -2.30 -9.66 5.21
C ARG A 205 -1.72 -9.94 6.59
N PRO A 206 -0.93 -9.02 7.16
CA PRO A 206 -0.15 -9.30 8.37
C PRO A 206 -1.03 -9.63 9.58
N PHE A 207 -2.21 -9.01 9.71
CA PHE A 207 -3.08 -9.29 10.87
C PHE A 207 -3.86 -10.59 10.73
N GLU A 208 -4.14 -11.06 9.51
CA GLU A 208 -4.66 -12.44 9.33
C GLU A 208 -3.60 -13.47 9.69
N LEU A 209 -2.33 -13.24 9.32
CA LEU A 209 -1.23 -14.10 9.75
C LEU A 209 -1.06 -14.07 11.27
N ALA A 210 -1.12 -12.88 11.88
CA ALA A 210 -1.03 -12.74 13.33
C ALA A 210 -2.13 -13.50 14.07
N ASP A 211 -3.39 -13.34 13.63
CA ASP A 211 -4.53 -14.09 14.16
C ASP A 211 -4.31 -15.60 13.99
N ALA A 212 -3.85 -16.05 12.82
CA ALA A 212 -3.59 -17.47 12.55
C ALA A 212 -2.42 -18.06 13.35
N TRP A 213 -1.41 -17.25 13.65
CA TRP A 213 -0.22 -17.66 14.41
C TRP A 213 -0.35 -17.45 15.91
N ALA A 214 -1.47 -16.90 16.38
CA ALA A 214 -1.69 -16.42 17.74
C ALA A 214 -0.54 -15.49 18.20
N ALA A 215 -0.15 -14.56 17.34
CA ALA A 215 0.98 -13.66 17.54
C ALA A 215 0.53 -12.19 17.64
N PRO A 216 1.30 -11.30 18.30
CA PRO A 216 0.98 -9.89 18.33
C PRO A 216 0.98 -9.27 16.92
N ARG A 217 -0.14 -8.65 16.54
CA ARG A 217 -0.37 -8.04 15.20
C ARG A 217 0.74 -7.07 14.77
N ARG A 218 1.16 -6.20 15.69
CA ARG A 218 2.23 -5.20 15.48
C ARG A 218 3.57 -5.86 15.16
N GLU A 219 3.92 -6.92 15.89
CA GLU A 219 5.19 -7.65 15.71
C GLU A 219 5.22 -8.36 14.36
N VAL A 220 4.12 -9.00 13.96
CA VAL A 220 4.01 -9.63 12.63
C VAL A 220 4.11 -8.59 11.51
N LEU A 221 3.46 -7.44 11.64
CA LEU A 221 3.56 -6.34 10.69
C LEU A 221 4.99 -5.77 10.62
N ALA A 222 5.67 -5.59 11.75
CA ALA A 222 7.06 -5.14 11.80
C ALA A 222 8.01 -6.13 11.09
N VAL A 223 7.82 -7.43 11.30
CA VAL A 223 8.57 -8.48 10.58
C VAL A 223 8.26 -8.45 9.07
N CYS A 224 7.02 -8.24 8.66
CA CYS A 224 6.68 -8.08 7.24
C CYS A 224 7.37 -6.86 6.60
N LEU A 225 7.42 -5.72 7.29
CA LEU A 225 8.13 -4.52 6.83
C LEU A 225 9.65 -4.76 6.71
N LYS A 226 10.25 -5.47 7.67
CA LYS A 226 11.66 -5.89 7.60
C LYS A 226 11.91 -6.86 6.44
N ALA A 227 10.98 -7.78 6.19
CA ALA A 227 11.05 -8.70 5.05
C ALA A 227 11.01 -7.99 3.69
N VAL A 228 10.39 -6.81 3.61
CA VAL A 228 10.47 -5.97 2.39
C VAL A 228 11.89 -5.43 2.19
N VAL A 229 12.51 -4.90 3.24
CA VAL A 229 13.90 -4.41 3.17
C VAL A 229 14.89 -5.54 2.88
N ALA A 230 14.63 -6.74 3.41
CA ALA A 230 15.41 -7.96 3.12
C ALA A 230 15.21 -8.51 1.70
N GLY A 231 14.28 -7.94 0.92
CA GLY A 231 13.96 -8.40 -0.44
C GLY A 231 13.12 -9.67 -0.50
N MET A 232 12.60 -10.15 0.62
CA MET A 232 11.71 -11.33 0.68
C MET A 232 10.28 -11.00 0.28
N LEU A 233 9.82 -9.78 0.56
CA LEU A 233 8.47 -9.32 0.25
C LEU A 233 8.52 -7.98 -0.52
N GLU A 234 7.42 -7.66 -1.18
CA GLU A 234 7.12 -6.32 -1.69
C GLU A 234 5.91 -5.78 -0.91
N LEU A 235 5.94 -4.50 -0.57
CA LEU A 235 4.80 -3.77 -0.01
C LEU A 235 3.87 -3.30 -1.13
N SER A 236 2.57 -3.36 -0.91
CA SER A 236 1.55 -2.73 -1.75
C SER A 236 0.40 -2.22 -0.90
N TRP A 237 -0.29 -1.21 -1.40
CA TRP A 237 -1.45 -0.60 -0.78
C TRP A 237 -2.71 -0.97 -1.55
N ASP A 238 -3.61 -1.66 -0.87
CA ASP A 238 -4.90 -2.06 -1.41
C ASP A 238 -5.97 -1.03 -0.99
N LEU A 239 -6.74 -0.52 -1.95
CA LEU A 239 -7.89 0.35 -1.70
C LEU A 239 -9.09 -0.53 -1.35
N VAL A 240 -9.46 -0.55 -0.09
CA VAL A 240 -10.50 -1.41 0.46
C VAL A 240 -11.87 -0.74 0.30
N CYS A 241 -12.76 -1.40 -0.43
CA CYS A 241 -14.14 -0.92 -0.59
C CYS A 241 -14.89 -0.96 0.76
N PRO A 242 -15.61 0.10 1.18
CA PRO A 242 -16.32 0.11 2.46
C PRO A 242 -17.49 -0.88 2.52
N SER A 243 -18.04 -1.27 1.36
CA SER A 243 -19.13 -2.24 1.23
C SER A 243 -18.63 -3.68 1.17
N CYS A 244 -17.94 -4.11 0.11
CA CYS A 244 -17.45 -5.50 0.02
C CYS A 244 -16.16 -5.79 0.79
N ARG A 245 -15.45 -4.77 1.30
CA ARG A 245 -14.18 -4.90 2.04
C ARG A 245 -13.08 -5.66 1.29
N THR A 246 -13.22 -5.74 -0.02
CA THR A 246 -12.21 -6.31 -0.93
C THR A 246 -11.37 -5.17 -1.50
N ALA A 247 -10.12 -5.48 -1.86
CA ALA A 247 -9.27 -4.59 -2.63
C ALA A 247 -9.93 -4.28 -3.99
N ALA A 248 -10.39 -3.04 -4.17
CA ALA A 248 -10.91 -2.52 -5.42
C ALA A 248 -9.78 -2.17 -6.40
N GLU A 249 -8.68 -1.66 -5.86
CA GLU A 249 -7.46 -1.32 -6.58
C GLU A 249 -6.24 -1.65 -5.72
N ARG A 250 -5.11 -1.94 -6.36
CA ARG A 250 -3.82 -2.14 -5.71
C ARG A 250 -2.79 -1.21 -6.32
N THR A 251 -2.06 -0.48 -5.48
CA THR A 251 -0.94 0.37 -5.88
C THR A 251 0.34 0.00 -5.12
N PRO A 252 1.53 0.07 -5.75
CA PRO A 252 2.80 -0.20 -5.06
C PRO A 252 3.27 0.93 -4.13
N SER A 253 2.64 2.11 -4.13
CA SER A 253 3.09 3.25 -3.32
C SER A 253 1.93 4.19 -2.95
N LEU A 254 2.03 4.83 -1.78
CA LEU A 254 1.12 5.88 -1.33
C LEU A 254 1.06 7.08 -2.30
N ALA A 255 2.14 7.35 -3.03
CA ALA A 255 2.23 8.49 -3.94
C ALA A 255 1.34 8.36 -5.18
N LYS A 256 0.79 7.17 -5.42
CA LYS A 256 -0.12 6.89 -6.54
C LYS A 256 -1.60 6.86 -6.11
N LEU A 257 -1.89 7.10 -4.83
CA LEU A 257 -3.26 7.22 -4.36
C LEU A 257 -3.91 8.48 -4.97
N GLY A 258 -5.20 8.37 -5.30
CA GLY A 258 -6.05 9.52 -5.61
C GLY A 258 -6.81 10.01 -4.38
N GLU A 259 -7.79 10.89 -4.59
CA GLU A 259 -8.70 11.33 -3.51
C GLU A 259 -9.85 10.34 -3.26
N ARG A 260 -10.21 9.57 -4.30
CA ARG A 260 -11.36 8.67 -4.30
C ARG A 260 -10.97 7.31 -4.87
N GLY A 261 -11.55 6.26 -4.30
CA GLY A 261 -11.55 4.92 -4.86
C GLY A 261 -12.89 4.61 -5.54
N HIS A 262 -12.87 3.73 -6.52
CA HIS A 262 -14.09 3.19 -7.12
C HIS A 262 -14.07 1.66 -7.05
N CYS A 263 -15.13 1.07 -6.50
CA CYS A 263 -15.30 -0.38 -6.47
C CYS A 263 -16.24 -0.83 -7.58
N GLN A 264 -15.68 -1.50 -8.58
CA GLN A 264 -16.44 -2.01 -9.72
C GLN A 264 -17.50 -3.07 -9.35
N LEU A 265 -17.27 -3.87 -8.30
CA LEU A 265 -18.21 -4.89 -7.82
C LEU A 265 -19.45 -4.27 -7.17
N CYS A 266 -19.21 -3.36 -6.23
CA CYS A 266 -20.27 -2.68 -5.47
C CYS A 266 -20.86 -1.48 -6.21
N ASP A 267 -20.21 -1.04 -7.28
CA ASP A 267 -20.52 0.17 -8.04
C ASP A 267 -20.62 1.41 -7.15
N VAL A 268 -19.62 1.59 -6.28
CA VAL A 268 -19.57 2.72 -5.33
C VAL A 268 -18.26 3.46 -5.48
N THR A 269 -18.36 4.78 -5.47
CA THR A 269 -17.21 5.69 -5.36
C THR A 269 -17.15 6.18 -3.92
N PHE A 270 -15.98 6.07 -3.29
CA PHE A 270 -15.79 6.37 -1.88
C PHE A 270 -14.54 7.21 -1.67
N GLY A 271 -14.56 8.09 -0.67
CA GLY A 271 -13.38 8.84 -0.25
C GLY A 271 -12.33 7.92 0.39
N LEU A 272 -11.06 8.22 0.18
CA LEU A 272 -9.97 7.46 0.81
C LEU A 272 -9.64 8.04 2.18
N GLU A 273 -10.11 7.38 3.24
CA GLU A 273 -9.66 7.59 4.61
C GLU A 273 -8.56 6.55 4.94
N LEU A 274 -7.38 6.99 5.39
CA LEU A 274 -6.20 6.11 5.57
C LEU A 274 -6.38 5.06 6.68
N ASP A 275 -7.27 5.32 7.63
CA ASP A 275 -7.63 4.44 8.75
C ASP A 275 -8.75 3.46 8.41
N LYS A 276 -9.31 3.49 7.19
CA LYS A 276 -10.45 2.62 6.80
C LYS A 276 -10.33 2.01 5.41
N ALA A 277 -9.83 2.78 4.45
CA ALA A 277 -9.94 2.49 3.03
C ALA A 277 -8.60 2.09 2.38
N VAL A 278 -7.48 2.17 3.11
CA VAL A 278 -6.14 1.88 2.56
C VAL A 278 -5.46 0.85 3.45
N GLU A 279 -5.17 -0.33 2.91
CA GLU A 279 -4.57 -1.46 3.63
C GLU A 279 -3.18 -1.79 3.08
N ALA A 280 -2.20 -1.96 3.96
CA ALA A 280 -0.89 -2.53 3.61
C ALA A 280 -1.01 -4.05 3.42
N THR A 281 -0.57 -4.52 2.26
CA THR A 281 -0.47 -5.95 1.94
C THR A 281 0.90 -6.28 1.38
N PHE A 282 1.28 -7.55 1.49
CA PHE A 282 2.60 -8.02 1.09
C PHE A 282 2.49 -9.22 0.15
N ARG A 283 3.55 -9.46 -0.62
CA ARG A 283 3.70 -10.66 -1.46
C ARG A 283 5.17 -10.88 -1.77
N PRO A 284 5.63 -12.11 -2.06
CA PRO A 284 6.99 -12.30 -2.54
C PRO A 284 7.18 -11.68 -3.93
N PRO A 285 8.34 -11.07 -4.22
CA PRO A 285 8.70 -10.65 -5.57
C PRO A 285 8.96 -11.88 -6.45
N ALA A 286 8.70 -11.77 -7.75
CA ALA A 286 8.85 -12.91 -8.69
C ALA A 286 10.24 -13.59 -8.66
N PRO A 287 11.37 -12.86 -8.49
CA PRO A 287 12.68 -13.49 -8.32
C PRO A 287 12.83 -14.37 -7.06
N VAL A 288 12.07 -14.12 -6.00
CA VAL A 288 12.06 -14.96 -4.79
C VAL A 288 11.09 -16.13 -4.98
N ARG A 289 9.90 -15.84 -5.51
CA ARG A 289 8.88 -16.85 -5.81
C ARG A 289 7.90 -16.33 -6.86
N ASP A 290 7.87 -16.96 -8.03
CA ASP A 290 6.96 -16.58 -9.13
C ASP A 290 5.58 -17.26 -8.95
N ILE A 291 4.75 -16.63 -8.12
CA ILE A 291 3.44 -17.13 -7.73
C ILE A 291 2.37 -16.91 -8.82
N ASP A 292 1.45 -17.88 -8.96
CA ASP A 292 0.25 -17.66 -9.78
C ASP A 292 -0.77 -16.75 -9.08
N SER A 293 -0.58 -15.45 -9.28
CA SER A 293 -1.41 -14.36 -8.74
C SER A 293 -2.77 -14.15 -9.44
N GLY A 294 -3.17 -15.05 -10.34
CA GLY A 294 -4.40 -14.91 -11.11
C GLY A 294 -5.66 -15.16 -10.31
N PRO A 295 -6.74 -14.38 -10.49
CA PRO A 295 -8.03 -14.78 -9.95
C PRO A 295 -8.56 -16.01 -10.69
N TYR A 296 -9.22 -16.89 -9.94
CA TYR A 296 -10.03 -18.02 -10.40
C TYR A 296 -11.52 -17.77 -10.09
N CYS A 297 -11.82 -16.76 -9.27
CA CYS A 297 -13.14 -16.26 -8.96
C CYS A 297 -13.12 -14.73 -8.75
N ILE A 298 -14.19 -14.03 -9.15
CA ILE A 298 -14.30 -12.58 -8.92
C ILE A 298 -15.04 -12.22 -7.63
N GLY A 299 -16.03 -13.01 -7.20
CA GLY A 299 -17.02 -12.57 -6.20
C GLY A 299 -17.66 -13.69 -5.39
N GLY A 300 -16.92 -14.76 -5.11
CA GLY A 300 -17.41 -15.86 -4.26
C GLY A 300 -17.63 -15.44 -2.80
N PRO A 301 -18.47 -16.17 -2.02
CA PRO A 301 -18.89 -15.73 -0.69
C PRO A 301 -17.75 -15.55 0.31
N ALA A 302 -16.69 -16.38 0.24
CA ALA A 302 -15.53 -16.24 1.14
C ALA A 302 -14.72 -14.93 0.94
N ARG A 303 -14.89 -14.23 -0.19
CA ARG A 303 -14.28 -12.89 -0.37
C ARG A 303 -14.98 -11.81 0.45
N THR A 304 -16.22 -12.06 0.87
CA THR A 304 -17.06 -11.15 1.63
C THR A 304 -17.69 -11.87 2.84
N PRO A 305 -16.89 -12.37 3.79
CA PRO A 305 -17.37 -13.22 4.88
C PRO A 305 -18.32 -12.50 5.86
N HIS A 306 -18.34 -11.16 5.84
CA HIS A 306 -19.31 -10.36 6.59
C HIS A 306 -20.70 -10.33 5.95
N VAL A 307 -20.84 -10.70 4.68
CA VAL A 307 -22.12 -10.76 3.97
C VAL A 307 -22.80 -12.09 4.30
N VAL A 308 -24.01 -12.01 4.85
CA VAL A 308 -24.80 -13.17 5.26
C VAL A 308 -25.61 -13.71 4.08
N THR A 309 -26.26 -12.81 3.36
CA THR A 309 -27.05 -13.17 2.19
C THR A 309 -26.90 -12.10 1.13
N GLN A 310 -26.89 -12.54 -0.12
CA GLN A 310 -26.81 -11.70 -1.30
C GLN A 310 -27.73 -12.28 -2.38
N ALA A 311 -28.51 -11.43 -3.02
CA ALA A 311 -29.40 -11.82 -4.09
C ALA A 311 -29.48 -10.75 -5.19
N LEU A 312 -29.90 -11.16 -6.39
CA LEU A 312 -30.24 -10.25 -7.47
C LEU A 312 -31.61 -9.64 -7.22
N LEU A 313 -31.76 -8.36 -7.57
CA LEU A 313 -33.01 -7.61 -7.49
C LEU A 313 -33.34 -7.02 -8.87
N PRO A 314 -34.10 -7.75 -9.70
CA PRO A 314 -34.61 -7.23 -10.97
C PRO A 314 -35.54 -6.01 -10.81
N PRO A 315 -35.67 -5.15 -11.83
CA PRO A 315 -36.60 -4.01 -11.81
C PRO A 315 -38.05 -4.45 -11.59
N GLY A 316 -38.78 -3.74 -10.74
CA GLY A 316 -40.21 -4.03 -10.47
C GLY A 316 -40.48 -5.39 -9.82
N SER A 317 -39.45 -6.05 -9.28
CA SER A 317 -39.56 -7.34 -8.58
C SER A 317 -39.28 -7.19 -7.09
N GLU A 318 -39.42 -8.28 -6.36
CA GLU A 318 -39.03 -8.36 -4.96
C GLU A 318 -38.17 -9.58 -4.69
N VAL A 319 -37.34 -9.49 -3.67
CA VAL A 319 -36.47 -10.59 -3.23
C VAL A 319 -36.49 -10.71 -1.72
N VAL A 320 -36.38 -11.94 -1.23
CA VAL A 320 -36.39 -12.26 0.20
C VAL A 320 -34.97 -12.61 0.63
N LEU A 321 -34.46 -11.89 1.64
CA LEU A 321 -33.15 -12.05 2.22
C LEU A 321 -33.28 -12.68 3.62
N PRO A 322 -32.89 -13.95 3.82
CA PRO A 322 -32.91 -14.58 5.12
C PRO A 322 -31.97 -13.91 6.13
N VAL A 323 -32.43 -13.82 7.38
CA VAL A 323 -31.68 -13.23 8.50
C VAL A 323 -31.13 -14.36 9.39
N PRO A 324 -29.92 -14.24 9.96
CA PRO A 324 -29.40 -15.22 10.90
C PRO A 324 -30.33 -15.44 12.11
N ARG A 325 -30.26 -16.63 12.70
CA ARG A 325 -30.97 -16.96 13.95
C ARG A 325 -30.39 -16.33 15.20
N ARG A 326 -29.31 -15.55 15.08
CA ARG A 326 -28.68 -14.83 16.18
C ARG A 326 -29.08 -13.35 16.14
N SER A 327 -29.34 -12.79 17.31
CA SER A 327 -29.51 -11.35 17.47
C SER A 327 -28.23 -10.60 17.10
N GLY A 328 -28.38 -9.35 16.67
CA GLY A 328 -27.25 -8.50 16.28
C GLY A 328 -27.65 -7.41 15.29
N ARG A 329 -26.66 -6.62 14.88
CA ARG A 329 -26.85 -5.54 13.91
C ARG A 329 -26.33 -5.95 12.54
N LEU A 330 -27.21 -5.82 11.55
CA LEU A 330 -26.91 -5.98 10.14
C LEU A 330 -27.13 -4.64 9.42
N ARG A 331 -26.68 -4.59 8.18
CA ARG A 331 -26.87 -3.50 7.24
C ARG A 331 -27.38 -4.08 5.93
N LEU A 332 -28.50 -3.54 5.45
CA LEU A 332 -28.96 -3.76 4.09
C LEU A 332 -28.19 -2.83 3.17
N PHE A 333 -27.55 -3.38 2.15
CA PHE A 333 -26.86 -2.64 1.12
C PHE A 333 -27.44 -2.96 -0.25
N VAL A 334 -27.74 -1.91 -1.01
CA VAL A 334 -28.11 -1.96 -2.42
C VAL A 334 -26.93 -1.45 -3.24
N ARG A 335 -26.57 -2.19 -4.30
CA ARG A 335 -25.50 -1.77 -5.22
C ARG A 335 -25.78 -0.35 -5.76
N GLY A 336 -24.75 0.50 -5.75
CA GLY A 336 -24.86 1.95 -5.96
C GLY A 336 -24.73 2.77 -4.68
N GLY A 337 -24.87 2.14 -3.50
CA GLY A 337 -24.50 2.74 -2.21
C GLY A 337 -25.66 3.01 -1.24
N ALA A 338 -26.92 2.82 -1.66
CA ALA A 338 -28.08 3.00 -0.79
C ALA A 338 -28.11 1.92 0.31
N THR A 339 -28.30 2.33 1.57
CA THR A 339 -28.26 1.41 2.72
C THR A 339 -29.30 1.70 3.79
N ALA A 340 -29.67 0.66 4.56
CA ALA A 340 -30.48 0.77 5.77
C ALA A 340 -29.88 -0.06 6.91
N SER A 341 -30.09 0.36 8.16
CA SER A 341 -29.76 -0.46 9.33
C SER A 341 -30.81 -1.54 9.54
N VAL A 342 -30.39 -2.72 9.99
CA VAL A 342 -31.28 -3.85 10.29
C VAL A 342 -30.93 -4.36 11.68
N GLU A 343 -31.82 -4.15 12.64
CA GLU A 343 -31.68 -4.71 13.99
C GLU A 343 -32.38 -6.06 14.08
N VAL A 344 -31.62 -7.10 14.45
CA VAL A 344 -32.14 -8.45 14.68
C VAL A 344 -32.38 -8.64 16.17
N ARG A 345 -33.65 -8.65 16.58
CA ARG A 345 -34.06 -8.73 17.99
C ARG A 345 -35.30 -9.60 18.15
N GLY A 346 -35.43 -10.27 19.30
CA GLY A 346 -36.51 -11.25 19.54
C GLY A 346 -37.93 -10.67 19.47
N ASP A 347 -38.08 -9.36 19.68
CA ASP A 347 -39.34 -8.62 19.59
C ASP A 347 -39.66 -8.10 18.16
N GLY A 348 -38.79 -8.36 17.19
CA GLY A 348 -39.01 -7.96 15.80
C GLY A 348 -40.06 -8.81 15.08
N PRO A 349 -40.62 -8.30 13.96
CA PRO A 349 -41.49 -9.10 13.09
C PRO A 349 -40.69 -10.17 12.32
N THR A 350 -41.36 -11.26 11.94
CA THR A 350 -40.74 -12.33 11.11
C THR A 350 -40.43 -11.87 9.69
N VAL A 351 -41.14 -10.87 9.19
CA VAL A 351 -40.92 -10.26 7.88
C VAL A 351 -40.78 -8.75 8.06
N ALA A 352 -39.65 -8.20 7.62
CA ALA A 352 -39.44 -6.76 7.49
C ALA A 352 -39.41 -6.39 6.00
N VAL A 353 -40.07 -5.30 5.61
CA VAL A 353 -40.17 -4.87 4.21
C VAL A 353 -39.36 -3.60 3.99
N ALA A 354 -38.61 -3.55 2.91
CA ALA A 354 -37.86 -2.38 2.48
C ALA A 354 -38.05 -2.12 0.98
N ASP A 355 -38.19 -0.86 0.58
CA ASP A 355 -38.18 -0.44 -0.81
C ASP A 355 -36.77 0.06 -1.16
N ALA A 356 -36.18 -0.51 -2.22
CA ALA A 356 -34.88 -0.14 -2.73
C ALA A 356 -35.04 0.80 -3.95
N GLY A 357 -34.79 2.08 -3.73
CA GLY A 357 -34.68 3.11 -4.78
C GLY A 357 -33.31 3.81 -4.72
N GLU A 358 -33.30 5.12 -4.97
CA GLU A 358 -32.13 5.98 -4.71
C GLU A 358 -31.71 5.95 -3.23
N HIS A 359 -32.70 5.76 -2.35
CA HIS A 359 -32.54 5.49 -0.94
C HIS A 359 -33.27 4.19 -0.58
N VAL A 360 -32.90 3.60 0.55
CA VAL A 360 -33.65 2.47 1.13
C VAL A 360 -34.65 3.00 2.14
N THR A 361 -35.92 2.65 1.98
CA THR A 361 -37.00 3.07 2.89
C THR A 361 -37.70 1.86 3.50
N PRO A 362 -37.85 1.79 4.84
CA PRO A 362 -37.32 2.71 5.84
C PRO A 362 -35.79 2.61 5.99
N ALA A 363 -35.17 3.66 6.54
CA ALA A 363 -33.71 3.71 6.78
C ALA A 363 -33.26 2.78 7.92
N SER A 364 -34.18 2.35 8.79
CA SER A 364 -33.94 1.35 9.83
C SER A 364 -35.07 0.33 9.86
N LEU A 365 -34.70 -0.93 9.99
CA LEU A 365 -35.57 -2.10 9.98
C LEU A 365 -35.37 -2.88 11.29
N LEU A 366 -36.45 -3.48 11.78
CA LEU A 366 -36.45 -4.41 12.90
C LEU A 366 -36.95 -5.76 12.39
N VAL A 367 -36.29 -6.86 12.76
CA VAL A 367 -36.65 -8.21 12.32
C VAL A 367 -36.33 -9.26 13.40
N SER A 368 -37.13 -10.31 13.51
CA SER A 368 -36.87 -11.41 14.43
C SER A 368 -35.68 -12.26 13.99
N PRO A 369 -34.93 -12.88 14.91
CA PRO A 369 -33.92 -13.88 14.56
C PRO A 369 -34.53 -15.01 13.72
N GLY A 370 -33.89 -15.35 12.60
CA GLY A 370 -34.41 -16.33 11.64
C GLY A 370 -35.58 -15.85 10.78
N GLY A 371 -35.97 -14.58 10.89
CA GLY A 371 -36.91 -13.93 10.00
C GLY A 371 -36.29 -13.59 8.63
N VAL A 372 -36.97 -12.73 7.87
CA VAL A 372 -36.54 -12.34 6.53
C VAL A 372 -36.72 -10.84 6.29
N VAL A 373 -35.84 -10.28 5.44
CA VAL A 373 -36.01 -8.92 4.89
C VAL A 373 -36.48 -9.05 3.43
N GLN A 374 -37.69 -8.61 3.16
CA GLN A 374 -38.27 -8.54 1.81
C GLN A 374 -37.93 -7.19 1.20
N VAL A 375 -37.16 -7.19 0.10
CA VAL A 375 -36.72 -5.98 -0.57
C VAL A 375 -37.44 -5.86 -1.90
N ARG A 376 -38.20 -4.77 -2.09
CA ARG A 376 -38.92 -4.43 -3.33
C ARG A 376 -38.09 -3.48 -4.17
N SER A 377 -38.07 -3.70 -5.48
CA SER A 377 -37.27 -2.92 -6.41
C SER A 377 -38.05 -1.74 -6.97
N ALA A 378 -37.63 -0.53 -6.60
CA ALA A 378 -37.99 0.71 -7.29
C ALA A 378 -36.89 1.15 -8.29
N LEU A 379 -35.93 0.28 -8.59
CA LEU A 379 -34.79 0.58 -9.45
C LEU A 379 -35.13 0.40 -10.94
N ALA A 380 -34.57 1.27 -11.78
CA ALA A 380 -34.74 1.20 -13.24
C ALA A 380 -33.97 0.04 -13.91
N SER A 381 -32.95 -0.50 -13.24
CA SER A 381 -32.08 -1.55 -13.76
C SER A 381 -31.84 -2.64 -12.72
N GLU A 382 -31.60 -3.88 -13.19
CA GLU A 382 -31.29 -5.01 -12.32
C GLU A 382 -30.07 -4.70 -11.44
N SER A 383 -30.23 -4.89 -10.14
CA SER A 383 -29.20 -4.63 -9.13
C SER A 383 -28.96 -5.88 -8.28
N HIS A 384 -28.07 -5.78 -7.30
CA HIS A 384 -27.99 -6.78 -6.24
C HIS A 384 -28.12 -6.11 -4.88
N VAL A 385 -28.67 -6.87 -3.95
CA VAL A 385 -28.86 -6.47 -2.57
C VAL A 385 -28.22 -7.50 -1.65
N LYS A 386 -27.72 -7.04 -0.51
CA LYS A 386 -27.08 -7.91 0.46
C LYS A 386 -27.35 -7.46 1.89
N LEU A 387 -27.41 -8.42 2.81
CA LEU A 387 -27.35 -8.18 4.24
C LEU A 387 -25.94 -8.46 4.74
N GLU A 388 -25.30 -7.46 5.32
CA GLU A 388 -23.95 -7.53 5.84
C GLU A 388 -23.90 -7.24 7.34
N ARG A 389 -22.99 -7.90 8.06
CA ARG A 389 -22.79 -7.67 9.50
C ARG A 389 -22.17 -6.30 9.74
N SER A 390 -22.79 -5.56 10.66
CA SER A 390 -22.31 -4.23 11.06
C SER A 390 -21.07 -4.33 11.93
N GLU A 391 -21.04 -5.29 12.86
CA GLU A 391 -19.88 -5.59 13.71
C GLU A 391 -18.89 -6.50 12.98
N TRP A 392 -17.63 -6.10 12.91
CA TRP A 392 -16.57 -6.92 12.33
C TRP A 392 -15.22 -6.65 12.99
N VAL A 393 -14.44 -7.70 13.19
CA VAL A 393 -13.05 -7.61 13.64
C VAL A 393 -12.21 -7.09 12.48
N ASP A 394 -11.80 -5.83 12.53
CA ASP A 394 -10.90 -5.29 11.50
C ASP A 394 -9.56 -6.05 11.53
N ARG A 395 -9.20 -6.58 10.36
CA ARG A 395 -7.95 -7.31 10.09
C ARG A 395 -7.07 -6.57 9.08
N ALA A 396 -7.42 -5.34 8.73
CA ALA A 396 -6.60 -4.52 7.86
C ALA A 396 -5.45 -3.89 8.65
N ALA A 397 -4.23 -4.05 8.16
CA ALA A 397 -3.13 -3.18 8.54
C ALA A 397 -3.32 -1.86 7.80
N THR A 398 -4.11 -0.97 8.37
CA THR A 398 -4.49 0.29 7.70
C THR A 398 -3.27 1.18 7.53
N ALA A 399 -3.28 2.03 6.50
CA ALA A 399 -2.18 2.94 6.24
C ALA A 399 -1.94 3.92 7.38
N ALA A 400 -2.98 4.34 8.10
CA ALA A 400 -2.83 5.11 9.34
C ALA A 400 -1.99 4.35 10.38
N MET A 401 -2.33 3.08 10.66
CA MET A 401 -1.56 2.24 11.59
C MET A 401 -0.12 2.03 11.13
N VAL A 402 0.08 1.68 9.86
CA VAL A 402 1.41 1.46 9.30
C VAL A 402 2.25 2.74 9.35
N SER A 403 1.66 3.90 9.03
CA SER A 403 2.35 5.19 9.08
C SER A 403 2.73 5.68 10.48
N ALA A 404 2.04 5.17 11.50
CA ALA A 404 2.34 5.40 12.91
C ALA A 404 3.31 4.34 13.49
N LEU A 405 3.86 3.43 12.66
CA LEU A 405 4.91 2.51 13.11
C LEU A 405 6.31 3.10 12.99
N PRO A 406 7.15 2.96 14.04
CA PRO A 406 8.54 3.41 14.00
C PRO A 406 9.35 2.78 12.88
N GLU A 407 9.17 1.47 12.63
CA GLU A 407 9.84 0.75 11.56
C GLU A 407 9.46 1.31 10.19
N PHE A 408 8.19 1.64 9.97
CA PHE A 408 7.75 2.20 8.71
C PHE A 408 8.35 3.58 8.47
N ARG A 409 8.26 4.49 9.45
CA ARG A 409 8.81 5.84 9.32
C ARG A 409 10.33 5.85 9.09
N ARG A 410 11.06 4.89 9.67
CA ARG A 410 12.51 4.73 9.49
C ARG A 410 12.88 4.12 8.13
N LEU A 411 12.20 3.05 7.72
CA LEU A 411 12.60 2.24 6.56
C LEU A 411 11.94 2.69 5.25
N PHE A 412 10.79 3.37 5.33
CA PHE A 412 9.96 3.77 4.21
C PHE A 412 9.65 5.27 4.23
N SER A 413 10.64 6.10 4.63
CA SER A 413 10.47 7.57 4.66
C SER A 413 10.09 8.18 3.31
N GLY A 414 10.42 7.51 2.20
CA GLY A 414 10.02 7.89 0.85
C GLY A 414 8.59 7.49 0.46
N GLU A 415 7.88 6.72 1.28
CA GLU A 415 6.44 6.48 1.09
C GLU A 415 5.67 7.70 1.54
N VAL A 416 5.33 8.53 0.56
CA VAL A 416 4.66 9.82 0.72
C VAL A 416 3.38 9.85 -0.11
N LEU A 417 2.47 10.76 0.23
CA LEU A 417 1.31 11.06 -0.62
C LEU A 417 1.74 11.93 -1.81
N ALA A 418 0.95 11.89 -2.89
CA ALA A 418 1.15 12.76 -4.04
C ALA A 418 1.16 14.25 -3.62
N PRO A 419 1.93 15.13 -4.29
CA PRO A 419 1.90 16.56 -4.00
C PRO A 419 0.48 17.13 -4.05
N GLY A 420 0.09 17.87 -3.00
CA GLY A 420 -1.25 18.46 -2.88
C GLY A 420 -2.35 17.50 -2.40
N LEU A 421 -2.08 16.20 -2.27
CA LEU A 421 -3.03 15.24 -1.73
C LEU A 421 -3.02 15.28 -0.19
N ALA A 422 -4.19 15.45 0.40
CA ALA A 422 -4.43 15.32 1.83
C ALA A 422 -5.49 14.24 2.06
N LEU A 423 -5.14 13.19 2.78
CA LEU A 423 -6.06 12.09 3.07
C LEU A 423 -6.50 12.13 4.53
N LYS A 424 -7.81 11.98 4.76
CA LYS A 424 -8.37 12.00 6.11
C LYS A 424 -7.94 10.77 6.89
N VAL A 425 -7.71 10.98 8.18
CA VAL A 425 -7.58 9.95 9.21
C VAL A 425 -8.70 10.23 10.21
N GLY A 426 -9.65 9.30 10.35
CA GLY A 426 -10.84 9.47 11.19
C GLY A 426 -10.51 9.72 12.65
N ARG A 427 -9.47 9.06 13.18
CA ARG A 427 -8.95 9.31 14.53
C ARG A 427 -7.45 9.02 14.60
N MET A 428 -6.70 9.96 15.15
CA MET A 428 -5.28 9.82 15.48
C MET A 428 -5.03 10.56 16.78
N THR A 429 -4.15 10.01 17.62
CA THR A 429 -3.77 10.61 18.90
C THR A 429 -2.37 11.17 18.80
N LEU A 430 -2.28 12.47 19.02
CA LEU A 430 -1.06 13.24 18.82
C LEU A 430 -0.52 13.70 20.16
N LEU A 431 0.76 13.43 20.38
CA LEU A 431 1.51 13.85 21.55
C LEU A 431 2.50 14.93 21.13
N PHE A 432 2.49 16.04 21.85
CA PHE A 432 3.52 17.07 21.79
C PHE A 432 4.30 17.09 23.09
N SER A 433 5.62 17.16 22.99
CA SER A 433 6.51 17.45 24.11
C SER A 433 7.31 18.71 23.84
N ASP A 434 7.75 19.35 24.90
CA ASP A 434 8.66 20.50 24.89
C ASP A 434 9.50 20.50 26.17
N LEU A 435 10.65 21.16 26.16
CA LEU A 435 11.52 21.27 27.32
C LEU A 435 11.27 22.60 28.05
N SER A 436 10.94 22.54 29.34
CA SER A 436 10.86 23.75 30.16
C SER A 436 12.25 24.36 30.33
N ALA A 437 12.29 25.69 30.42
CA ALA A 437 13.53 26.45 30.63
C ALA A 437 14.65 26.18 29.60
N SER A 438 14.34 25.67 28.41
CA SER A 438 15.36 25.32 27.40
C SER A 438 16.19 26.52 26.95
N THR A 439 15.59 27.71 26.82
CA THR A 439 16.35 28.94 26.51
C THR A 439 17.32 29.32 27.64
N ALA A 440 16.92 29.15 28.90
CA ALA A 440 17.77 29.42 30.05
C ALA A 440 18.91 28.39 30.16
N LEU A 441 18.66 27.14 29.76
CA LEU A 441 19.67 26.08 29.68
C LEU A 441 20.83 26.49 28.75
N TYR A 442 20.55 27.02 27.56
CA TYR A 442 21.60 27.51 26.64
C TYR A 442 22.46 28.61 27.27
N GLY A 443 21.83 29.55 27.97
CA GLY A 443 22.55 30.63 28.65
C GLY A 443 23.45 30.16 29.80
N ARG A 444 23.03 29.14 30.57
CA ARG A 444 23.80 28.64 31.72
C ARG A 444 24.86 27.60 31.35
N ALA A 445 24.51 26.65 30.49
CA ALA A 445 25.36 25.51 30.17
C ALA A 445 26.26 25.76 28.95
N GLY A 446 25.94 26.78 28.15
CA GLY A 446 26.54 26.99 26.83
C GLY A 446 25.97 26.06 25.76
N ASP A 447 26.21 26.41 24.49
CA ASP A 447 25.54 25.78 23.35
C ASP A 447 25.82 24.29 23.21
N ALA A 448 27.08 23.87 23.34
CA ALA A 448 27.46 22.48 23.10
C ALA A 448 26.93 21.51 24.19
N PRO A 449 27.03 21.82 25.50
CA PRO A 449 26.40 20.99 26.54
C PRO A 449 24.87 20.98 26.46
N ALA A 450 24.24 22.14 26.24
CA ALA A 450 22.79 22.23 26.09
C ALA A 450 22.29 21.40 24.90
N PHE A 451 22.93 21.53 23.73
CA PHE A 451 22.58 20.74 22.54
C PHE A 451 22.73 19.24 22.76
N ARG A 452 23.78 18.81 23.49
CA ARG A 452 23.97 17.40 23.84
C ARG A 452 22.84 16.88 24.71
N LEU A 453 22.43 17.64 25.73
CA LEU A 453 21.30 17.27 26.59
C LEU A 453 20.02 17.14 25.76
N VAL A 454 19.71 18.11 24.90
CA VAL A 454 18.51 18.06 24.04
C VAL A 454 18.53 16.82 23.15
N ARG A 455 19.66 16.53 22.50
CA ARG A 455 19.81 15.32 21.67
C ARG A 455 19.59 14.05 22.47
N ASP A 456 20.25 13.91 23.63
CA ASP A 456 20.19 12.69 24.45
C ASP A 456 18.79 12.53 25.06
N SER A 457 18.10 13.64 25.33
CA SER A 457 16.70 13.63 25.76
C SER A 457 15.79 13.00 24.71
N PHE A 458 16.03 13.27 23.41
CA PHE A 458 15.24 12.68 22.34
C PHE A 458 15.37 11.17 22.26
N ASP A 459 16.51 10.59 22.66
CA ASP A 459 16.68 9.14 22.70
C ASP A 459 15.80 8.50 23.78
N VAL A 460 15.74 9.11 24.97
CA VAL A 460 14.84 8.67 26.06
C VAL A 460 13.38 8.77 25.63
N LEU A 461 12.96 9.93 25.12
CA LEU A 461 11.58 10.17 24.71
C LEU A 461 11.17 9.25 23.56
N ARG A 462 12.03 9.08 22.55
CA ARG A 462 11.78 8.17 21.43
C ARG A 462 11.65 6.73 21.92
N ALA A 463 12.53 6.27 22.81
CA ALA A 463 12.45 4.93 23.36
C ALA A 463 11.11 4.70 24.05
N THR A 464 10.66 5.65 24.89
CA THR A 464 9.37 5.55 25.57
C THR A 464 8.18 5.55 24.60
N ILE A 465 8.20 6.41 23.58
CA ILE A 465 7.15 6.46 22.54
C ILE A 465 7.09 5.12 21.77
N GLU A 466 8.24 4.60 21.34
CA GLU A 466 8.31 3.36 20.55
C GLU A 466 7.89 2.12 21.35
N GLN A 467 8.26 2.05 22.63
CA GLN A 467 7.86 0.97 23.55
C GLN A 467 6.35 0.95 23.80
N ASN A 468 5.71 2.11 23.78
CA ASN A 468 4.28 2.29 24.03
C ASN A 468 3.48 2.48 22.75
N GLY A 469 3.89 1.86 21.64
CA GLY A 469 3.00 1.77 20.49
C GLY A 469 3.02 2.93 19.50
N GLY A 470 3.70 4.05 19.80
CA GLY A 470 3.72 5.24 18.94
C GLY A 470 4.93 5.34 18.03
N ALA A 471 4.97 6.41 17.23
CA ALA A 471 6.14 6.81 16.47
C ALA A 471 6.33 8.33 16.48
N VAL A 472 7.60 8.74 16.50
CA VAL A 472 7.98 10.15 16.32
C VAL A 472 7.69 10.57 14.89
N VAL A 473 6.85 11.59 14.73
CA VAL A 473 6.51 12.19 13.44
C VAL A 473 7.66 13.08 12.99
N LYS A 474 8.03 14.04 13.83
CA LYS A 474 9.10 15.01 13.59
C LYS A 474 9.54 15.65 14.91
N THR A 475 10.70 16.28 14.89
CA THR A 475 11.17 17.19 15.94
C THR A 475 11.02 18.65 15.46
N ILE A 476 10.78 19.55 16.39
CA ILE A 476 10.63 20.99 16.14
C ILE A 476 11.47 21.73 17.18
N GLY A 477 12.74 22.00 16.89
CA GLY A 477 13.67 22.48 17.91
C GLY A 477 13.92 21.38 18.95
N ASP A 478 13.60 21.68 20.21
CA ASP A 478 13.59 20.81 21.40
C ASP A 478 12.25 20.08 21.64
N ALA A 479 11.25 20.34 20.80
CA ALA A 479 9.95 19.67 20.88
C ALA A 479 9.88 18.39 20.04
N ILE A 480 9.09 17.42 20.50
CA ILE A 480 8.71 16.21 19.74
C ILE A 480 7.24 16.28 19.39
N MET A 481 6.92 15.91 18.14
CA MET A 481 5.58 15.50 17.75
C MET A 481 5.57 13.99 17.52
N ALA A 482 4.66 13.27 18.17
CA ALA A 482 4.46 11.84 18.02
C ALA A 482 3.00 11.50 17.71
N ALA A 483 2.78 10.35 17.06
CA ALA A 483 1.46 9.88 16.65
C ALA A 483 1.21 8.44 17.11
N PHE A 484 -0.04 8.18 17.49
CA PHE A 484 -0.52 6.91 18.01
C PHE A 484 -1.91 6.62 17.42
N THR A 485 -2.15 5.36 17.03
CA THR A 485 -3.49 4.90 16.63
C THR A 485 -4.33 4.40 17.80
N SER A 486 -3.74 4.31 18.99
CA SER A 486 -4.39 3.89 20.24
C SER A 486 -4.26 5.01 21.26
N ASP A 487 -5.40 5.42 21.82
CA ASP A 487 -5.48 6.47 22.82
C ASP A 487 -4.79 6.04 24.13
N GLU A 488 -5.01 4.80 24.53
CA GLU A 488 -4.40 4.21 25.73
C GLU A 488 -2.87 4.17 25.61
N ASP A 489 -2.37 3.80 24.44
CA ASP A 489 -0.93 3.74 24.16
C ASP A 489 -0.27 5.13 24.23
N ALA A 490 -0.94 6.15 23.70
CA ALA A 490 -0.46 7.54 23.78
C ALA A 490 -0.38 8.04 25.23
N VAL A 491 -1.42 7.76 26.03
CA VAL A 491 -1.45 8.13 27.45
C VAL A 491 -0.38 7.37 28.22
N ARG A 492 -0.23 6.06 27.98
CA ARG A 492 0.82 5.22 28.59
C ARG A 492 2.21 5.75 28.26
N ALA A 493 2.46 6.14 27.01
CA ALA A 493 3.70 6.75 26.57
C ALA A 493 3.97 8.06 27.31
N ALA A 494 2.98 8.96 27.38
CA ALA A 494 3.11 10.25 28.04
C ALA A 494 3.43 10.11 29.54
N VAL A 495 2.75 9.21 30.25
CA VAL A 495 3.01 8.92 31.66
C VAL A 495 4.40 8.29 31.84
N ALA A 496 4.80 7.38 30.96
CA ALA A 496 6.13 6.79 31.02
C ALA A 496 7.23 7.82 30.75
N MET A 497 7.00 8.80 29.86
CA MET A 497 7.94 9.90 29.59
C MET A 497 8.09 10.79 30.83
N GLN A 498 6.96 11.17 31.44
CA GLN A 498 6.94 11.96 32.68
C GLN A 498 7.69 11.27 33.84
N ARG A 499 7.67 9.93 33.89
CA ARG A 499 8.38 9.13 34.90
C ARG A 499 9.85 8.85 34.58
N ALA A 500 10.26 8.91 33.32
CA ALA A 500 11.63 8.58 32.91
C ALA A 500 12.53 9.82 32.81
N PHE A 501 11.93 10.97 32.54
CA PHE A 501 12.66 12.21 32.29
C PHE A 501 13.39 12.78 33.51
N PRO A 502 12.80 12.82 34.73
CA PRO A 502 13.51 13.32 35.91
C PRO A 502 14.77 12.50 36.25
N GLU A 503 14.73 11.19 36.04
CA GLU A 503 15.83 10.25 36.21
C GLU A 503 16.95 10.51 35.20
N PHE A 504 16.59 10.86 33.96
CA PHE A 504 17.53 11.28 32.94
C PHE A 504 18.18 12.62 33.28
N ILE A 505 17.40 13.63 33.68
CA ILE A 505 17.89 14.98 33.99
C ILE A 505 18.88 14.98 35.16
N ARG A 506 18.71 14.08 36.15
CA ARG A 506 19.66 13.91 37.27
C ARG A 506 21.10 13.61 36.85
N GLN A 507 21.33 13.20 35.60
CA GLN A 507 22.67 12.98 35.04
C GLN A 507 23.38 14.30 34.65
N TYR A 508 22.65 15.43 34.66
CA TYR A 508 23.10 16.74 34.20
C TYR A 508 22.90 17.83 35.27
N HIS A 509 23.94 18.07 36.06
CA HIS A 509 23.95 19.05 37.17
C HIS A 509 23.60 20.50 36.79
N TYR A 510 23.69 20.87 35.51
CA TYR A 510 23.37 22.22 35.02
C TYR A 510 21.92 22.37 34.51
N ALA A 511 21.10 21.32 34.63
CA ALA A 511 19.76 21.22 34.07
C ALA A 511 18.69 20.84 35.11
N GLU A 512 18.93 21.08 36.40
CA GLU A 512 18.04 20.68 37.51
C GLU A 512 16.62 21.25 37.43
N ASP A 513 16.42 22.36 36.72
CA ASP A 513 15.14 23.05 36.48
C ASP A 513 14.50 22.71 35.11
N VAL A 514 15.14 21.85 34.31
CA VAL A 514 14.62 21.39 33.02
C VAL A 514 13.72 20.18 33.24
N ASP A 515 12.49 20.27 32.75
CA ASP A 515 11.49 19.21 32.82
C ASP A 515 10.68 19.17 31.51
N LEU A 516 9.79 18.19 31.37
CA LEU A 516 8.91 18.05 30.22
C LEU A 516 7.62 18.86 30.39
N LYS A 517 7.18 19.44 29.28
CA LYS A 517 5.82 19.92 29.10
C LYS A 517 5.15 18.99 28.09
N LEU A 518 4.11 18.26 28.50
CA LEU A 518 3.44 17.28 27.62
C LEU A 518 1.99 17.70 27.33
N GLY A 519 1.55 17.46 26.11
CA GLY A 519 0.15 17.62 25.71
C GLY A 519 -0.28 16.51 24.77
N VAL A 520 -1.46 15.92 25.02
CA VAL A 520 -2.00 14.84 24.17
C VAL A 520 -3.44 15.13 23.82
N TYR A 521 -3.76 14.96 22.54
CA TYR A 521 -5.12 15.12 22.04
C TYR A 521 -5.43 14.09 20.95
N ALA A 522 -6.66 13.59 20.95
CA ALA A 522 -7.16 12.62 19.99
C ALA A 522 -8.26 13.25 19.12
N GLY A 523 -8.23 12.97 17.81
CA GLY A 523 -9.27 13.48 16.93
C GLY A 523 -8.99 13.22 15.44
N PRO A 524 -9.91 13.66 14.57
CA PRO A 524 -9.72 13.54 13.12
C PRO A 524 -8.60 14.46 12.64
N CYS A 525 -7.79 13.99 11.70
CA CYS A 525 -6.75 14.79 11.06
C CYS A 525 -6.59 14.43 9.59
N PHE A 526 -5.64 15.08 8.90
CA PHE A 526 -5.24 14.74 7.55
C PHE A 526 -3.78 14.31 7.56
N ALA A 527 -3.47 13.20 6.90
CA ALA A 527 -2.10 12.90 6.52
C ALA A 527 -1.76 13.65 5.24
N VAL A 528 -0.55 14.21 5.21
CA VAL A 528 -0.02 15.03 4.11
C VAL A 528 1.45 14.70 3.89
N THR A 529 1.99 15.12 2.75
CA THR A 529 3.45 15.11 2.52
C THR A 529 4.02 16.48 2.84
N ALA A 530 4.92 16.54 3.83
CA ALA A 530 5.67 17.75 4.18
C ALA A 530 7.17 17.43 4.25
N ASN A 531 8.01 18.30 3.68
CA ASN A 531 9.47 18.11 3.65
C ASN A 531 9.92 16.74 3.11
N GLY A 532 9.19 16.18 2.14
CA GLY A 532 9.50 14.89 1.54
C GLY A 532 9.23 13.68 2.44
N VAL A 533 8.49 13.84 3.54
CA VAL A 533 8.05 12.77 4.44
C VAL A 533 6.56 12.87 4.75
N LEU A 534 5.98 11.78 5.24
CA LEU A 534 4.59 11.75 5.67
C LEU A 534 4.42 12.47 7.03
N ASP A 535 3.51 13.42 7.08
CA ASP A 535 3.22 14.29 8.22
C ASP A 535 1.71 14.40 8.46
N TYR A 536 1.29 15.03 9.56
CA TYR A 536 -0.12 15.23 9.90
C TYR A 536 -0.47 16.72 9.99
N PHE A 537 -1.68 17.05 9.55
CA PHE A 537 -2.23 18.40 9.53
C PHE A 537 -3.69 18.40 10.02
N GLY A 538 -4.15 19.52 10.58
CA GLY A 538 -5.55 19.74 10.95
C GLY A 538 -5.74 20.25 12.37
N GLN A 539 -7.00 20.45 12.77
CA GLN A 539 -7.34 21.00 14.09
C GLN A 539 -6.80 20.18 15.25
N THR A 540 -6.83 18.85 15.14
CA THR A 540 -6.28 17.93 16.16
C THR A 540 -4.80 18.20 16.44
N VAL A 541 -3.99 18.48 15.41
CA VAL A 541 -2.57 18.84 15.57
C VAL A 541 -2.42 20.15 16.33
N ASN A 542 -3.22 21.16 15.98
CA ASN A 542 -3.18 22.47 16.62
C ASN A 542 -3.63 22.42 18.08
N VAL A 543 -4.69 21.65 18.38
CA VAL A 543 -5.18 21.47 19.75
C VAL A 543 -4.13 20.75 20.60
N ALA A 544 -3.53 19.66 20.11
CA ALA A 544 -2.49 18.94 20.83
C ALA A 544 -1.29 19.83 21.19
N ALA A 545 -0.79 20.61 20.24
CA ALA A 545 0.30 21.57 20.47
C ALA A 545 -0.08 22.66 21.49
N ARG A 546 -1.33 23.12 21.47
CA ARG A 546 -1.83 24.12 22.45
C ARG A 546 -1.99 23.52 23.84
N LEU A 547 -2.48 22.30 23.97
CA LEU A 547 -2.54 21.60 25.27
C LEU A 547 -1.14 21.50 25.89
N GLN A 548 -0.13 21.16 25.09
CA GLN A 548 1.27 21.15 25.56
C GLN A 548 1.72 22.55 26.01
N SER A 549 1.33 23.61 25.30
CA SER A 549 1.71 24.98 25.64
C SER A 549 1.18 25.42 27.02
N GLU A 550 -0.03 24.98 27.39
CA GLU A 550 -0.67 25.23 28.69
C GLU A 550 -0.07 24.40 29.85
N ALA A 551 0.69 23.34 29.55
CA ALA A 551 1.37 22.56 30.58
C ALA A 551 2.39 23.43 31.34
N GLN A 552 2.63 23.17 32.62
CA GLN A 552 3.82 23.66 33.33
C GLN A 552 4.94 22.61 33.28
N ALA A 553 6.10 22.94 33.84
CA ALA A 553 7.21 22.01 33.97
C ALA A 553 6.76 20.75 34.74
N GLY A 554 6.94 19.58 34.12
CA GLY A 554 6.54 18.28 34.65
C GLY A 554 5.06 17.94 34.45
N ASP A 555 4.24 18.81 33.84
CA ASP A 555 2.81 18.54 33.64
C ASP A 555 2.53 17.79 32.32
N LEU A 556 1.50 16.94 32.35
CA LEU A 556 0.89 16.31 31.19
C LEU A 556 -0.56 16.78 31.03
N VAL A 557 -0.87 17.52 29.97
CA VAL A 557 -2.22 18.05 29.73
C VAL A 557 -2.96 17.18 28.71
N LEU A 558 -4.14 16.68 29.09
CA LEU A 558 -5.02 15.83 28.27
C LEU A 558 -6.39 16.48 28.04
N SER A 559 -7.12 16.05 27.02
CA SER A 559 -8.58 16.28 26.95
C SER A 559 -9.34 15.38 27.92
N GLU A 560 -10.57 15.75 28.27
CA GLU A 560 -11.50 14.96 29.10
C GLU A 560 -11.61 13.50 28.67
N GLU A 561 -11.86 13.25 27.39
CA GLU A 561 -11.96 11.89 26.83
C GLU A 561 -10.70 11.04 27.10
N LEU A 562 -9.50 11.64 27.00
CA LEU A 562 -8.24 10.93 27.25
C LEU A 562 -7.93 10.77 28.74
N ALA A 563 -8.42 11.69 29.58
CA ALA A 563 -8.33 11.55 31.03
C ALA A 563 -9.23 10.41 31.55
N GLU A 564 -10.39 10.18 30.93
CA GLU A 564 -11.23 9.02 31.22
C GLU A 564 -10.54 7.70 30.84
N VAL A 565 -9.89 7.65 29.66
CA VAL A 565 -9.04 6.51 29.27
C VAL A 565 -7.94 6.28 30.31
N ALA A 566 -7.32 7.36 30.79
CA ALA A 566 -6.29 7.29 31.82
C ALA A 566 -6.81 6.72 33.15
N ALA A 567 -8.04 7.06 33.52
CA ALA A 567 -8.68 6.63 34.76
C ALA A 567 -9.24 5.19 34.69
N ALA A 568 -9.68 4.73 33.51
CA ALA A 568 -10.25 3.41 33.30
C ALA A 568 -9.20 2.28 33.14
N GLY A 569 -7.96 2.62 32.75
CA GLY A 569 -6.91 1.64 32.48
C GLY A 569 -6.28 1.04 33.75
N GLY A 570 -6.47 -0.26 33.99
CA GLY A 570 -5.82 -0.99 35.09
C GLY A 570 -4.27 -0.95 35.05
N SER A 571 -3.67 -0.76 33.88
CA SER A 571 -2.23 -0.59 33.67
C SER A 571 -1.71 0.82 34.04
N LEU A 572 -2.58 1.79 34.30
CA LEU A 572 -2.24 3.18 34.67
C LEU A 572 -2.41 3.45 36.16
N ALA A 573 -2.54 2.38 36.98
CA ALA A 573 -2.64 2.43 38.43
C ALA A 573 -1.59 3.38 39.04
N GLY A 574 -2.07 4.36 39.81
CA GLY A 574 -1.25 5.40 40.44
C GLY A 574 -1.21 6.76 39.72
N THR A 575 -1.80 6.87 38.53
CA THR A 575 -2.00 8.16 37.84
C THR A 575 -3.30 8.77 38.32
N ARG A 576 -3.26 9.94 38.99
CA ARG A 576 -4.48 10.67 39.41
C ARG A 576 -4.59 11.97 38.62
N VAL A 577 -5.79 12.26 38.13
CA VAL A 577 -6.14 13.59 37.62
C VAL A 577 -6.09 14.55 38.81
N THR A 578 -5.13 15.47 38.82
CA THR A 578 -4.86 16.34 39.97
C THR A 578 -5.74 17.59 39.97
N GLU A 579 -6.18 18.06 38.80
CA GLU A 579 -7.02 19.23 38.66
C GLU A 579 -7.87 19.14 37.38
N ARG A 580 -9.09 19.67 37.42
CA ARG A 580 -9.93 19.88 36.22
C ARG A 580 -10.20 21.36 36.09
N TYR A 581 -9.75 21.99 35.01
CA TYR A 581 -10.04 23.41 34.75
C TYR A 581 -10.40 23.63 33.28
N GLY A 582 -11.35 24.52 33.01
CA GLY A 582 -11.73 24.88 31.65
C GLY A 582 -10.82 25.96 31.08
N ALA A 583 -10.16 25.71 29.94
CA ALA A 583 -9.33 26.68 29.24
C ALA A 583 -9.94 27.01 27.87
N THR A 584 -10.05 28.31 27.53
CA THR A 584 -10.44 28.70 26.17
C THR A 584 -9.21 28.78 25.31
N LEU A 585 -8.95 27.74 24.51
CA LEU A 585 -7.85 27.74 23.55
C LEU A 585 -8.10 28.80 22.46
N ARG A 586 -7.19 29.75 22.32
CA ARG A 586 -7.30 30.87 21.37
C ARG A 586 -7.52 30.33 19.94
N SER A 587 -8.60 30.75 19.27
CA SER A 587 -8.92 30.37 17.88
C SER A 587 -9.32 28.89 17.66
N CYS A 588 -9.84 28.20 18.69
CA CYS A 588 -10.60 26.95 18.54
C CYS A 588 -12.10 27.22 18.73
N PRO A 589 -13.00 26.72 17.85
CA PRO A 589 -14.43 26.72 18.14
C PRO A 589 -14.73 25.63 19.19
N GLY A 590 -15.14 26.03 20.40
CA GLY A 590 -15.57 25.14 21.49
C GLY A 590 -14.74 25.27 22.78
N ARG A 591 -15.41 25.12 23.93
CA ARG A 591 -14.78 25.03 25.25
C ARG A 591 -14.18 23.63 25.39
N LEU A 592 -12.86 23.54 25.45
CA LEU A 592 -12.15 22.29 25.78
C LEU A 592 -11.80 22.36 27.28
N GLU A 593 -12.04 21.27 28.01
CA GLU A 593 -11.61 21.13 29.41
C GLU A 593 -10.30 20.33 29.45
N PRO A 594 -9.14 20.99 29.51
CA PRO A 594 -7.86 20.31 29.69
C PRO A 594 -7.66 19.80 31.13
N HIS A 595 -6.99 18.67 31.27
CA HIS A 595 -6.65 18.04 32.55
C HIS A 595 -5.13 17.83 32.68
N PRO A 596 -4.44 18.54 33.59
CA PRO A 596 -3.08 18.20 33.95
C PRO A 596 -3.05 16.89 34.77
N LEU A 597 -2.17 15.98 34.38
CA LEU A 597 -1.78 14.77 35.09
C LEU A 597 -0.40 15.00 35.69
N ARG A 598 -0.28 14.83 37.01
CA ARG A 598 1.01 14.62 37.70
C ARG A 598 1.13 13.17 38.12
N GLY A 599 2.19 12.49 37.69
CA GLY A 599 2.59 11.21 38.24
C GLY A 599 2.85 11.34 39.75
N ALA A 600 2.31 10.44 40.55
CA ALA A 600 2.49 10.47 41.99
C ALA A 600 3.98 10.39 42.37
N THR A 601 4.53 11.41 43.03
CA THR A 601 5.30 11.28 44.28
C THR A 601 5.83 12.64 44.79
N ARG A 602 5.29 13.11 45.92
CA ARG A 602 6.01 13.49 47.14
C ARG A 602 5.05 14.12 48.15
N SER A 603 4.93 13.48 49.31
CA SER A 603 4.43 14.08 50.53
C SER A 603 5.42 15.15 51.01
N GLY A 604 4.96 16.39 51.17
CA GLY A 604 5.67 17.42 51.92
C GLY A 604 5.57 18.82 51.31
N GLY A 605 4.75 19.68 51.91
CA GLY A 605 4.74 21.13 51.65
C GLY A 605 3.34 21.75 51.64
N ASN A 606 2.94 22.27 52.80
CA ASN A 606 1.69 22.99 53.08
C ASN A 606 1.40 24.15 52.08
N PRO A 607 0.15 24.37 51.62
CA PRO A 607 -0.22 25.57 50.87
C PRO A 607 -0.81 26.61 51.82
N ASP A 608 -0.10 27.72 52.03
CA ASP A 608 -0.69 28.94 52.59
C ASP A 608 -0.27 30.16 51.76
N GLY A 609 -1.24 31.02 51.48
CA GLY A 609 -0.99 32.45 51.33
C GLY A 609 -1.02 33.02 49.90
N ALA A 610 -2.20 33.43 49.48
CA ALA A 610 -2.42 34.32 48.34
C ALA A 610 -1.70 35.68 48.49
N ALA A 611 -1.19 36.24 47.39
CA ALA A 611 -1.17 37.69 47.19
C ALA A 611 -1.07 38.06 45.70
N ARG A 612 -2.14 38.69 45.20
CA ARG A 612 -2.20 39.46 43.96
C ARG A 612 -1.24 40.65 44.03
N CYS A 613 -0.54 40.95 42.95
CA CYS A 613 -0.12 42.33 42.66
C CYS A 613 -0.29 42.63 41.16
N ARG A 614 -1.03 43.71 40.89
CA ARG A 614 -1.23 44.35 39.59
C ARG A 614 -0.07 45.33 39.36
N GLY A 615 0.33 45.50 38.11
CA GLY A 615 1.22 46.59 37.70
C GLY A 615 1.66 46.45 36.24
N ALA A 616 0.93 47.07 35.32
CA ALA A 616 1.38 47.39 33.96
C ALA A 616 2.09 48.78 33.99
N PRO A 617 2.56 49.36 32.86
CA PRO A 617 3.25 48.83 31.67
C PRO A 617 4.52 49.64 31.34
N LEU A 618 5.52 49.12 30.59
CA LEU A 618 6.42 49.96 29.79
C LEU A 618 6.93 49.22 28.53
N LEU A 619 6.54 49.73 27.36
CA LEU A 619 7.28 49.66 26.08
C LEU A 619 8.04 51.00 25.93
N PRO A 620 8.92 51.25 24.92
CA PRO A 620 9.58 50.35 23.97
C PRO A 620 11.12 50.58 23.94
N PHE A 621 11.91 49.71 23.30
CA PHE A 621 13.21 50.15 22.75
C PHE A 621 13.54 49.49 21.42
N ARG A 622 13.97 50.35 20.50
CA ARG A 622 14.29 50.12 19.08
C ARG A 622 15.82 50.22 18.99
N ALA A 623 16.48 49.26 18.37
CA ALA A 623 17.88 49.40 17.95
C ALA A 623 18.10 48.71 16.61
N GLN A 624 18.30 49.52 15.57
CA GLN A 624 19.00 49.17 14.34
C GLN A 624 20.51 49.18 14.58
N LEU A 625 21.25 48.33 13.88
CA LEU A 625 22.62 48.43 13.31
C LEU A 625 22.84 47.03 12.68
N GLY A 626 23.20 46.78 11.42
CA GLY A 626 24.08 47.49 10.48
C GLY A 626 25.39 46.71 10.38
N GLY A 627 25.59 45.88 9.33
CA GLY A 627 26.87 45.19 9.07
C GLY A 627 26.81 44.18 7.90
N SER A 628 27.69 44.35 6.92
CA SER A 628 27.74 43.76 5.57
C SER A 628 28.53 42.42 5.47
N PRO A 629 28.62 41.76 4.30
CA PRO A 629 28.90 40.32 4.17
C PRO A 629 30.40 39.98 4.11
N GLN A 630 30.80 38.84 4.68
CA GLN A 630 32.15 38.30 4.56
C GLN A 630 32.24 37.24 3.44
N THR A 631 33.23 37.45 2.58
CA THR A 631 33.76 36.56 1.55
C THR A 631 34.54 35.40 2.17
N TYR A 632 34.37 34.18 1.65
CA TYR A 632 35.18 33.01 2.01
C TYR A 632 36.40 32.90 1.07
N ASP A 633 37.58 32.77 1.68
CA ASP A 633 38.87 32.58 1.02
C ASP A 633 39.20 31.08 0.88
N ILE A 634 39.45 30.63 -0.36
CA ILE A 634 39.79 29.25 -0.74
C ILE A 634 41.31 29.14 -0.81
N ALA A 635 41.97 28.96 0.32
CA ALA A 635 43.43 28.71 0.34
C ALA A 635 43.94 27.84 1.51
N ALA A 636 43.07 27.21 2.30
CA ALA A 636 43.46 26.43 3.49
C ALA A 636 43.03 24.95 3.44
N LEU A 637 42.98 24.33 2.25
CA LEU A 637 42.59 22.91 2.10
C LEU A 637 43.57 22.05 1.27
N HIS A 638 44.84 22.45 1.18
CA HIS A 638 45.86 21.74 0.38
C HIS A 638 47.00 21.08 1.20
N SER A 639 46.99 21.17 2.53
CA SER A 639 48.10 20.66 3.37
C SER A 639 47.83 19.35 4.13
N HIS A 640 46.66 18.71 3.99
CA HIS A 640 46.35 17.46 4.71
C HIS A 640 46.20 16.18 3.85
N LEU A 641 46.37 16.26 2.52
CA LEU A 641 46.29 15.08 1.63
C LEU A 641 47.66 14.48 1.24
N ALA A 642 48.76 15.13 1.60
CA ALA A 642 50.12 14.66 1.29
C ALA A 642 50.69 13.61 2.28
N ALA A 643 50.00 13.33 3.40
CA ALA A 643 50.49 12.41 4.44
C ALA A 643 49.92 10.98 4.36
N CYS A 644 49.01 10.69 3.43
CA CYS A 644 48.36 9.37 3.34
C CYS A 644 48.88 8.49 2.18
N LEU A 645 49.67 9.04 1.25
CA LEU A 645 50.15 8.33 0.05
C LEU A 645 51.50 7.63 0.20
N ASN A 646 52.13 7.68 1.38
CA ASN A 646 53.47 7.12 1.58
C ASN A 646 53.51 5.81 2.39
N ARG A 647 52.41 5.04 2.40
CA ARG A 647 52.30 3.79 3.17
C ARG A 647 51.72 2.61 2.38
N PHE A 648 52.23 2.39 1.16
CA PHE A 648 52.06 1.12 0.42
C PHE A 648 53.32 0.84 -0.43
N THR A 649 54.36 0.32 0.21
CA THR A 649 55.45 -0.39 -0.48
C THR A 649 55.06 -1.87 -0.57
N MET A 650 54.60 -2.31 -1.74
CA MET A 650 54.51 -3.73 -2.10
C MET A 650 55.41 -3.99 -3.31
N GLN A 651 56.20 -5.06 -3.23
CA GLN A 651 57.12 -5.55 -4.26
C GLN A 651 56.39 -5.84 -5.60
N PRO A 652 57.03 -5.62 -6.76
CA PRO A 652 56.40 -5.87 -8.06
C PRO A 652 56.34 -7.38 -8.39
N PRO A 653 55.28 -7.85 -9.09
CA PRO A 653 55.11 -9.25 -9.46
C PRO A 653 56.08 -9.73 -10.58
N PRO A 654 56.30 -11.05 -10.72
CA PRO A 654 57.33 -11.66 -11.58
C PRO A 654 57.19 -11.42 -13.11
N ILE A 655 56.15 -10.71 -13.56
CA ILE A 655 55.95 -10.31 -14.97
C ILE A 655 56.86 -9.13 -15.39
N TYR A 656 57.37 -8.34 -14.42
CA TYR A 656 58.18 -7.16 -14.72
C TYR A 656 59.56 -7.52 -15.32
N PHE A 657 60.13 -8.67 -14.94
CA PHE A 657 61.43 -9.12 -15.46
C PHE A 657 61.36 -9.70 -16.87
N THR A 658 60.24 -10.33 -17.25
CA THR A 658 60.06 -10.92 -18.59
C THR A 658 59.71 -9.90 -19.67
N LEU A 659 59.08 -8.77 -19.30
CA LEU A 659 58.81 -7.67 -20.24
C LEU A 659 60.04 -6.77 -20.46
N ARG A 660 60.88 -6.57 -19.44
CA ARG A 660 62.10 -5.75 -19.55
C ARG A 660 63.15 -6.40 -20.46
N SER A 661 63.32 -7.72 -20.40
CA SER A 661 64.25 -8.45 -21.28
C SER A 661 63.82 -8.45 -22.75
N LYS A 662 62.51 -8.56 -23.01
CA LYS A 662 61.95 -8.45 -24.37
C LYS A 662 62.02 -7.03 -24.94
N TRP A 663 61.88 -6.00 -24.09
CA TRP A 663 62.07 -4.60 -24.49
C TRP A 663 63.56 -4.32 -24.80
N LEU A 664 64.45 -4.84 -23.96
CA LEU A 664 65.90 -5.14 -24.12
C LEU A 664 66.35 -5.57 -25.53
N ALA A 665 65.55 -6.42 -26.18
CA ALA A 665 65.91 -7.07 -27.44
C ALA A 665 65.42 -6.34 -28.72
N LEU A 666 64.57 -5.31 -28.58
CA LEU A 666 64.07 -4.54 -29.73
C LEU A 666 65.10 -3.54 -30.25
N THR A 667 65.20 -3.41 -31.58
CA THR A 667 66.06 -2.42 -32.23
C THR A 667 65.62 -0.98 -31.89
N PRO A 668 66.51 0.02 -31.94
CA PRO A 668 66.17 1.40 -31.60
C PRO A 668 64.99 1.97 -32.38
N ARG A 669 64.86 1.60 -33.68
CA ARG A 669 63.72 1.96 -34.53
C ARG A 669 62.41 1.29 -34.07
N ALA A 670 62.46 0.02 -33.67
CA ALA A 670 61.28 -0.69 -33.16
C ALA A 670 60.81 -0.13 -31.82
N ARG A 671 61.73 0.29 -30.93
CA ARG A 671 61.38 1.01 -29.70
C ARG A 671 60.79 2.39 -29.97
N ALA A 672 61.38 3.16 -30.88
CA ALA A 672 60.87 4.47 -31.26
C ALA A 672 59.46 4.37 -31.87
N MET A 673 59.20 3.36 -32.72
CA MET A 673 57.87 3.09 -33.28
C MET A 673 56.88 2.62 -32.21
N ALA A 674 57.29 1.75 -31.28
CA ALA A 674 56.43 1.31 -30.19
C ALA A 674 56.08 2.46 -29.23
N VAL A 675 57.04 3.35 -28.96
CA VAL A 675 56.81 4.57 -28.17
C VAL A 675 55.95 5.56 -28.94
N CYS A 676 56.17 5.80 -30.23
CA CYS A 676 55.31 6.66 -31.04
C CYS A 676 53.89 6.10 -31.17
N ALA A 677 53.72 4.79 -31.31
CA ALA A 677 52.42 4.14 -31.30
C ALA A 677 51.75 4.25 -29.92
N ALA A 678 52.50 4.06 -28.83
CA ALA A 678 51.99 4.23 -27.47
C ALA A 678 51.63 5.69 -27.17
N VAL A 679 52.40 6.66 -27.66
CA VAL A 679 52.13 8.11 -27.53
C VAL A 679 50.99 8.54 -28.45
N ALA A 680 50.83 7.94 -29.63
CA ALA A 680 49.70 8.19 -30.53
C ALA A 680 48.41 7.57 -29.96
N VAL A 681 48.48 6.37 -29.38
CA VAL A 681 47.35 5.73 -28.69
C VAL A 681 47.02 6.47 -27.40
N ALA A 682 48.01 6.86 -26.60
CA ALA A 682 47.81 7.69 -25.41
C ALA A 682 47.26 9.07 -25.80
N GLY A 683 47.74 9.64 -26.91
CA GLY A 683 47.26 10.89 -27.48
C GLY A 683 45.83 10.80 -27.98
N LEU A 684 45.44 9.72 -28.67
CA LEU A 684 44.05 9.45 -29.08
C LEU A 684 43.15 9.22 -27.86
N CYS A 685 43.63 8.48 -26.85
CA CYS A 685 42.91 8.26 -25.60
C CYS A 685 42.74 9.56 -24.79
N LEU A 686 43.76 10.43 -24.75
CA LEU A 686 43.71 11.75 -24.13
C LEU A 686 42.80 12.72 -24.90
N PHE A 687 42.83 12.69 -26.23
CA PHE A 687 41.97 13.51 -27.09
C PHE A 687 40.49 13.09 -26.99
N ALA A 688 40.22 11.79 -26.83
CA ALA A 688 38.87 11.27 -26.55
C ALA A 688 38.42 11.49 -25.10
N ALA A 689 39.36 11.57 -24.14
CA ALA A 689 39.04 11.72 -22.73
C ALA A 689 38.61 13.14 -22.33
N PHE A 690 38.99 14.19 -23.09
CA PHE A 690 38.85 15.59 -22.66
C PHE A 690 37.78 16.43 -23.36
N ARG A 691 36.93 15.87 -24.23
CA ARG A 691 35.84 16.65 -24.89
C ARG A 691 34.40 16.12 -24.74
N GLY A 692 34.19 15.06 -23.96
CA GLY A 692 32.86 14.47 -23.75
C GLY A 692 32.30 14.71 -22.35
N ASP A 693 31.01 15.02 -22.28
CA ASP A 693 30.25 15.12 -21.03
C ASP A 693 30.47 13.84 -20.16
N PRO A 694 30.75 13.95 -18.85
CA PRO A 694 30.95 12.78 -17.97
C PRO A 694 29.79 11.77 -18.00
N VAL A 695 28.56 12.26 -18.08
CA VAL A 695 27.36 11.41 -18.18
C VAL A 695 27.31 10.71 -19.53
N GLU A 696 27.64 11.42 -20.61
CA GLU A 696 27.74 10.83 -21.95
C GLU A 696 28.77 9.71 -22.02
N ARG A 697 29.96 9.93 -21.45
CA ARG A 697 31.02 8.91 -21.39
C ARG A 697 30.63 7.71 -20.54
N ALA A 698 29.88 7.91 -19.46
CA ALA A 698 29.41 6.82 -18.61
C ALA A 698 28.31 6.00 -19.31
N VAL A 699 27.34 6.67 -19.96
CA VAL A 699 26.29 6.01 -20.75
C VAL A 699 26.89 5.25 -21.94
N ALA A 700 27.84 5.83 -22.67
CA ALA A 700 28.49 5.18 -23.80
C ALA A 700 29.31 3.93 -23.40
N ARG A 701 29.86 3.90 -22.18
CA ARG A 701 30.56 2.74 -21.60
C ARG A 701 29.62 1.70 -20.97
N GLY A 702 28.31 1.96 -20.96
CA GLY A 702 27.33 1.11 -20.26
C GLY A 702 27.40 1.19 -18.74
N ASP A 703 28.19 2.11 -18.17
CA ASP A 703 28.31 2.30 -16.72
C ASP A 703 27.23 3.26 -16.23
N LEU A 704 26.03 2.69 -16.06
CA LEU A 704 24.83 3.42 -15.63
C LEU A 704 24.91 3.86 -14.16
N HIS A 705 25.80 3.25 -13.36
CA HIS A 705 26.01 3.65 -11.97
C HIS A 705 26.83 4.93 -11.92
N ALA A 706 27.96 4.96 -12.65
CA ALA A 706 28.77 6.17 -12.80
C ALA A 706 27.96 7.33 -13.40
N ALA A 707 27.13 7.06 -14.42
CA ALA A 707 26.28 8.08 -15.04
C ALA A 707 25.30 8.73 -14.04
N LYS A 708 24.70 7.94 -13.15
CA LYS A 708 23.78 8.45 -12.11
C LYS A 708 24.52 9.22 -11.02
N THR A 709 25.70 8.77 -10.63
CA THR A 709 26.52 9.45 -9.61
C THR A 709 26.97 10.81 -10.12
N GLU A 710 27.43 10.90 -11.37
CA GLU A 710 27.79 12.16 -12.03
C GLU A 710 26.59 13.11 -12.14
N LEU A 711 25.41 12.60 -12.54
CA LEU A 711 24.19 13.41 -12.61
C LEU A 711 23.70 13.91 -11.24
N LYS A 712 23.98 13.17 -10.16
CA LYS A 712 23.67 13.59 -8.79
C LYS A 712 24.63 14.67 -8.28
N GLN A 713 25.89 14.62 -8.69
CA GLN A 713 26.94 15.54 -8.27
C GLN A 713 26.94 16.87 -9.05
N ARG A 714 26.31 16.93 -10.23
CA ARG A 714 26.08 18.18 -10.98
C ARG A 714 25.30 19.21 -10.15
N GLN A 715 26.00 20.25 -9.68
CA GLN A 715 25.35 21.46 -9.16
C GLN A 715 24.57 22.16 -10.28
N VAL A 716 23.34 22.56 -9.98
CA VAL A 716 22.32 22.99 -10.95
C VAL A 716 22.64 24.38 -11.48
N ALA A 717 23.18 24.47 -12.69
CA ALA A 717 23.19 25.71 -13.47
C ALA A 717 22.19 25.68 -14.65
N ASP A 718 21.85 24.50 -15.17
CA ASP A 718 20.85 24.33 -16.24
C ASP A 718 19.96 23.10 -15.97
N ALA A 719 18.70 23.35 -15.62
CA ALA A 719 17.72 22.31 -15.34
C ALA A 719 17.35 21.49 -16.60
N GLY A 720 17.38 22.12 -17.78
CA GLY A 720 17.07 21.49 -19.06
C GLY A 720 18.09 20.41 -19.42
N ALA A 721 19.38 20.74 -19.35
CA ALA A 721 20.47 19.78 -19.56
C ALA A 721 20.41 18.58 -18.61
N ARG A 722 20.08 18.82 -17.33
CA ARG A 722 19.92 17.75 -16.34
C ARG A 722 18.79 16.79 -16.69
N SER A 723 17.65 17.33 -17.14
CA SER A 723 16.51 16.53 -17.60
C SER A 723 16.84 15.74 -18.87
N TYR A 724 17.63 16.32 -19.79
CA TYR A 724 18.10 15.65 -20.99
C TYR A 724 18.98 14.44 -20.67
N ASP A 725 19.95 14.61 -19.77
CA ASP A 725 20.83 13.53 -19.32
C ASP A 725 20.10 12.43 -18.56
N ALA A 726 19.13 12.79 -17.72
CA ALA A 726 18.25 11.82 -17.06
C ALA A 726 17.49 10.97 -18.10
N GLY A 727 17.04 11.60 -19.19
CA GLY A 727 16.43 10.93 -20.32
C GLY A 727 17.37 9.92 -20.99
N ARG A 728 18.63 10.28 -21.22
CA ARG A 728 19.65 9.39 -21.80
C ARG A 728 19.92 8.16 -20.94
N ILE A 729 20.02 8.34 -19.63
CA ILE A 729 20.22 7.23 -18.68
C ILE A 729 19.01 6.28 -18.72
N ALA A 730 17.79 6.82 -18.75
CA ALA A 730 16.57 6.03 -18.85
C ALA A 730 16.44 5.30 -20.19
N GLU A 731 16.85 5.94 -21.30
CA GLU A 731 16.86 5.32 -22.62
C GLU A 731 17.85 4.15 -22.68
N ALA A 732 19.06 4.34 -22.15
CA ALA A 732 20.08 3.29 -22.06
C ALA A 732 19.65 2.10 -21.17
N GLN A 733 18.75 2.33 -20.21
CA GLN A 733 18.14 1.28 -19.38
C GLN A 733 16.99 0.53 -20.06
N GLY A 734 16.62 0.91 -21.29
CA GLY A 734 15.43 0.37 -21.97
C GLY A 734 14.10 0.88 -21.38
N ALA A 735 14.14 1.87 -20.48
CA ALA A 735 12.97 2.48 -19.86
C ALA A 735 12.39 3.60 -20.74
N PHE A 736 12.02 3.27 -21.97
CA PHE A 736 11.68 4.26 -23.02
C PHE A 736 10.57 5.25 -22.64
N ARG A 737 9.57 4.83 -21.86
CA ARG A 737 8.51 5.76 -21.39
C ARG A 737 9.08 6.82 -20.45
N LEU A 738 9.93 6.41 -19.50
CA LEU A 738 10.58 7.33 -18.58
C LEU A 738 11.52 8.28 -19.34
N ALA A 739 12.29 7.75 -20.29
CA ALA A 739 13.16 8.54 -21.16
C ALA A 739 12.38 9.65 -21.89
N THR A 740 11.24 9.32 -22.49
CA THR A 740 10.43 10.31 -23.20
C THR A 740 9.83 11.40 -22.30
N VAL A 741 9.53 11.09 -21.04
CA VAL A 741 9.07 12.09 -20.05
C VAL A 741 10.20 13.05 -19.71
N SER A 742 11.41 12.54 -19.49
CA SER A 742 12.59 13.35 -19.21
C SER A 742 12.97 14.24 -20.40
N TYR A 743 12.91 13.73 -21.64
CA TYR A 743 13.14 14.54 -22.84
C TYR A 743 12.08 15.63 -23.08
N LEU A 744 10.81 15.34 -22.82
CA LEU A 744 9.75 16.36 -22.83
C LEU A 744 9.98 17.43 -21.76
N THR A 745 10.50 17.03 -20.60
CA THR A 745 10.80 17.96 -19.50
C THR A 745 11.98 18.85 -19.86
N ALA A 746 13.03 18.29 -20.47
CA ALA A 746 14.17 19.05 -21.00
C ALA A 746 13.73 20.11 -22.02
N MET A 747 12.90 19.71 -23.00
CA MET A 747 12.32 20.63 -23.99
C MET A 747 11.50 21.75 -23.33
N ARG A 748 10.66 21.43 -22.34
CA ARG A 748 9.88 22.44 -21.59
C ARG A 748 10.75 23.40 -20.76
N GLN A 749 11.95 22.96 -20.40
CA GLN A 749 12.94 23.74 -19.66
C GLN A 749 13.90 24.50 -20.59
N GLY A 750 13.66 24.50 -21.90
CA GLY A 750 14.44 25.28 -22.88
C GLY A 750 15.55 24.50 -23.59
N ASP A 751 15.73 23.21 -23.32
CA ASP A 751 16.73 22.37 -23.99
C ASP A 751 16.12 21.65 -25.20
N ASP A 752 16.29 22.23 -26.39
CA ASP A 752 15.72 21.72 -27.65
C ASP A 752 16.25 20.33 -28.04
N ARG A 753 17.40 19.90 -27.49
CA ARG A 753 17.94 18.54 -27.68
C ARG A 753 16.94 17.48 -27.23
N GLY A 754 16.09 17.78 -26.25
CA GLY A 754 15.01 16.91 -25.81
C GLY A 754 14.01 16.60 -26.94
N LEU A 755 13.63 17.62 -27.73
CA LEU A 755 12.73 17.43 -28.87
C LEU A 755 13.42 16.70 -30.02
N GLU A 756 14.67 17.06 -30.33
CA GLU A 756 15.48 16.37 -31.35
C GLU A 756 15.59 14.87 -31.03
N ARG A 757 15.86 14.54 -29.77
CA ARG A 757 15.96 13.13 -29.36
C ARG A 757 14.64 12.38 -29.45
N LEU A 758 13.51 13.02 -29.11
CA LEU A 758 12.18 12.44 -29.30
C LEU A 758 11.88 12.16 -30.77
N ILE A 759 12.31 13.04 -31.67
CA ILE A 759 12.18 12.83 -33.12
C ILE A 759 13.06 11.65 -33.56
N ASP A 760 14.31 11.57 -33.11
CA ASP A 760 15.21 10.46 -33.44
C ASP A 760 14.67 9.10 -32.94
N MET A 761 14.08 9.07 -31.75
CA MET A 761 13.47 7.86 -31.20
C MET A 761 12.31 7.33 -32.07
N THR A 762 11.68 8.15 -32.92
CA THR A 762 10.68 7.66 -33.90
C THR A 762 11.29 6.76 -34.98
N ARG A 763 12.62 6.78 -35.15
CA ARG A 763 13.38 5.96 -36.08
C ARG A 763 14.18 4.85 -35.40
N ALA A 764 14.00 4.66 -34.09
CA ALA A 764 14.71 3.65 -33.32
C ALA A 764 14.46 2.22 -33.87
N PRO A 765 15.42 1.29 -33.72
CA PRO A 765 15.29 -0.07 -34.27
C PRO A 765 14.21 -0.92 -33.59
N ASN A 766 13.76 -0.54 -32.38
CA ASN A 766 12.75 -1.27 -31.62
C ASN A 766 11.42 -0.51 -31.51
N CYS A 767 10.31 -1.25 -31.62
CA CYS A 767 8.95 -0.69 -31.54
C CYS A 767 8.63 0.02 -30.22
N PRO A 768 9.05 -0.48 -29.03
CA PRO A 768 8.75 0.18 -27.77
C PRO A 768 9.27 1.62 -27.68
N ALA A 769 10.48 1.89 -28.18
CA ALA A 769 11.03 3.25 -28.25
C ALA A 769 10.21 4.14 -29.20
N ARG A 770 9.90 3.65 -30.40
CA ARG A 770 9.10 4.39 -31.39
C ARG A 770 7.69 4.72 -30.88
N SER A 771 7.04 3.76 -30.21
CA SER A 771 5.70 3.91 -29.65
C SER A 771 5.65 4.87 -28.46
N ALA A 772 6.68 4.84 -27.59
CA ALA A 772 6.84 5.81 -26.51
C ALA A 772 7.04 7.23 -27.06
N ALA A 773 7.95 7.40 -28.03
CA ALA A 773 8.21 8.68 -28.68
C ALA A 773 6.96 9.25 -29.36
N ALA A 774 6.21 8.41 -30.09
CA ALA A 774 4.95 8.82 -30.71
C ALA A 774 3.92 9.35 -29.69
N SER A 775 3.83 8.70 -28.53
CA SER A 775 2.93 9.10 -27.46
C SER A 775 3.34 10.45 -26.84
N ALA A 776 4.64 10.66 -26.65
CA ALA A 776 5.19 11.90 -26.13
C ALA A 776 5.01 13.08 -27.09
N LEU A 777 5.34 12.90 -28.37
CA LEU A 777 5.19 13.92 -29.41
C LEU A 777 3.73 14.32 -29.65
N GLY A 778 2.76 13.46 -29.34
CA GLY A 778 1.33 13.78 -29.45
C GLY A 778 0.87 14.93 -28.54
N GLY A 779 1.64 15.28 -27.51
CA GLY A 779 1.40 16.42 -26.62
C GLY A 779 2.24 17.66 -26.95
N VAL A 780 3.10 17.61 -27.97
CA VAL A 780 4.02 18.70 -28.34
C VAL A 780 3.42 19.52 -29.48
N ARG A 781 3.36 20.85 -29.30
CA ARG A 781 2.86 21.81 -30.29
C ARG A 781 3.99 22.32 -31.20
N ASP A 782 4.82 21.41 -31.74
CA ASP A 782 5.95 21.73 -32.62
C ASP A 782 5.78 21.07 -34.01
N VAL A 783 6.04 21.84 -35.07
CA VAL A 783 5.89 21.42 -36.47
C VAL A 783 6.81 20.23 -36.83
N ARG A 784 8.03 20.21 -36.30
CA ARG A 784 9.02 19.13 -36.49
C ARG A 784 8.51 17.82 -35.88
N GLY A 785 7.93 17.89 -34.69
CA GLY A 785 7.30 16.75 -34.01
C GLY A 785 6.10 16.18 -34.76
N VAL A 786 5.23 17.05 -35.29
CA VAL A 786 4.09 16.62 -36.12
C VAL A 786 4.55 15.95 -37.41
N ARG A 787 5.59 16.49 -38.06
CA ARG A 787 6.19 15.88 -39.27
C ARG A 787 6.76 14.49 -38.96
N ALA A 788 7.49 14.34 -37.87
CA ALA A 788 8.02 13.04 -37.43
C ALA A 788 6.92 11.99 -37.18
N LEU A 789 5.78 12.41 -36.61
CA LEU A 789 4.62 11.53 -36.44
C LEU A 789 3.96 11.12 -37.77
N GLN A 790 3.95 12.01 -38.76
CA GLN A 790 3.43 11.70 -40.10
C GLN A 790 4.34 10.71 -40.83
N ASP A 791 5.65 10.86 -40.70
CA ASP A 791 6.65 9.95 -41.25
C ASP A 791 6.55 8.56 -40.59
N LEU A 792 6.50 8.51 -39.25
CA LEU A 792 6.33 7.28 -38.47
C LEU A 792 5.03 6.53 -38.82
N LYS A 793 3.94 7.27 -39.09
CA LYS A 793 2.66 6.68 -39.52
C LYS A 793 2.76 5.95 -40.87
N ARG A 794 3.67 6.39 -41.76
CA ARG A 794 3.86 5.85 -43.12
C ARG A 794 4.98 4.80 -43.20
N ALA A 795 5.94 4.85 -42.27
CA ALA A 795 7.05 3.91 -42.21
C ALA A 795 6.59 2.47 -41.92
N ARG A 796 7.34 1.49 -42.46
CA ARG A 796 7.16 0.06 -42.18
C ARG A 796 8.46 -0.47 -41.57
N PHE A 797 8.36 -1.07 -40.39
CA PHE A 797 9.52 -1.64 -39.68
C PHE A 797 9.42 -3.16 -39.60
N ALA A 798 10.55 -3.84 -39.74
CA ALA A 798 10.61 -5.31 -39.77
C ALA A 798 10.20 -5.96 -38.44
N ASP A 799 10.47 -5.30 -37.31
CA ASP A 799 10.09 -5.77 -35.96
C ASP A 799 8.59 -5.66 -35.67
N GLU A 800 7.82 -5.04 -36.56
CA GLU A 800 6.35 -4.94 -36.48
C GLU A 800 5.63 -5.85 -37.49
N HIS A 801 6.38 -6.50 -38.39
CA HIS A 801 5.85 -7.40 -39.42
C HIS A 801 6.61 -8.72 -39.46
N GLY A 802 6.35 -9.60 -38.49
CA GLY A 802 6.88 -10.96 -38.45
C GLY A 802 5.78 -12.01 -38.27
N LYS A 803 5.47 -12.76 -39.33
CA LYS A 803 4.79 -14.06 -39.20
C LYS A 803 5.77 -14.99 -38.45
N LYS A 804 5.36 -15.50 -37.28
CA LYS A 804 6.09 -16.41 -36.36
C LYS A 804 6.97 -15.72 -35.29
N LYS A 805 6.36 -15.34 -34.16
CA LYS A 805 6.82 -15.74 -32.81
C LYS A 805 5.75 -15.43 -31.76
N ARG A 806 5.38 -16.45 -30.97
CA ARG A 806 4.47 -16.39 -29.82
C ARG A 806 5.11 -15.56 -28.70
N ARG A 807 4.52 -14.40 -28.36
CA ARG A 807 4.42 -13.80 -27.00
C ARG A 807 3.55 -12.53 -27.08
N SER A 808 2.90 -12.21 -25.97
CA SER A 808 1.80 -11.24 -25.81
C SER A 808 2.16 -9.78 -26.16
N SER A 809 1.17 -9.04 -26.68
CA SER A 809 1.20 -7.63 -27.09
C SER A 809 2.16 -7.29 -28.24
N SER A 810 1.70 -7.43 -29.49
CA SER A 810 2.43 -6.88 -30.64
C SER A 810 2.38 -5.35 -30.56
N CYS A 811 3.46 -4.74 -30.10
CA CYS A 811 3.69 -3.30 -30.20
C CYS A 811 3.50 -2.85 -31.66
N ASN A 812 2.82 -1.72 -31.87
CA ASN A 812 2.59 -1.14 -33.20
C ASN A 812 2.79 0.38 -33.14
N SER A 813 3.93 0.86 -33.65
CA SER A 813 4.31 2.27 -33.56
C SER A 813 3.52 3.14 -34.55
N ALA A 814 3.12 2.59 -35.69
CA ALA A 814 2.25 3.27 -36.66
C ALA A 814 0.86 3.59 -36.07
N LEU A 815 0.29 2.67 -35.28
CA LEU A 815 -0.97 2.89 -34.55
C LEU A 815 -0.81 3.95 -33.47
N ALA A 816 0.31 3.95 -32.74
CA ALA A 816 0.61 4.97 -31.75
C ALA A 816 0.70 6.37 -32.40
N ALA A 817 1.39 6.48 -33.54
CA ALA A 817 1.47 7.73 -34.31
C ALA A 817 0.11 8.22 -34.81
N ARG A 818 -0.78 7.31 -35.28
CA ARG A 818 -2.16 7.67 -35.66
C ARG A 818 -2.96 8.23 -34.48
N LYS A 819 -2.85 7.61 -33.30
CA LYS A 819 -3.52 8.09 -32.07
C LYS A 819 -2.97 9.46 -31.65
N ALA A 820 -1.66 9.65 -31.71
CA ALA A 820 -0.99 10.91 -31.40
C ALA A 820 -1.43 12.05 -32.33
N LEU A 821 -1.45 11.82 -33.66
CA LEU A 821 -1.93 12.80 -34.63
C LEU A 821 -3.41 13.15 -34.45
N LYS A 822 -4.26 12.19 -34.05
CA LYS A 822 -5.67 12.45 -33.73
C LYS A 822 -5.82 13.35 -32.50
N ARG A 823 -4.98 13.14 -31.47
CA ARG A 823 -4.94 14.00 -30.26
C ARG A 823 -4.44 15.41 -30.60
N ALA A 824 -3.38 15.53 -31.39
CA ALA A 824 -2.85 16.83 -31.82
C ALA A 824 -3.87 17.65 -32.63
N ARG A 825 -4.72 16.99 -33.45
CA ARG A 825 -5.82 17.66 -34.17
C ARG A 825 -6.96 18.12 -33.27
N LYS A 826 -7.36 17.29 -32.28
CA LYS A 826 -8.40 17.63 -31.30
C LYS A 826 -8.01 18.76 -30.35
N ALA A 827 -6.72 19.04 -30.17
CA ALA A 827 -6.23 20.14 -29.35
C ALA A 827 -6.09 21.47 -30.12
N LYS A 828 -6.39 21.48 -31.43
CA LYS A 828 -6.33 22.63 -32.34
C LYS A 828 -7.72 23.11 -32.79
N ALA A 829 -8.74 22.28 -32.59
CA ALA A 829 -10.16 22.65 -32.64
C ALA A 829 -10.61 22.93 -31.21
#